data_AF-A0A5C5XUV9-F1
#
_entry.id   AF-A0A5C5XUV9-F1
#
_cell.length_a   1.000
_cell.length_b   1.000
_cell.length_c   1.000
_cell.angle_alpha   90.00
_cell.angle_beta   90.00
_cell.angle_gamma   90.00
#
_symmetry.space_group_name_H-M   'P 1'
#
loop_
_entity.id
_entity.type
_entity.pdbx_description
1 polymer ?
#
loop_
_entity_poly.entity_id
_entity_poly.type
_entity_poly.pdbx_seq_one_letter_code
_entity_poly.pdbx_strand_id
1 'polypeptide(L)'
;MPTDLTQYWTDNARLYALRSGSKDADAEPLVRQVPDGRVLADALDQPDRSFDRKTLLRLAHTVARGLQTVHRWNRPHGGITARRVWMTSDGRFALLVDVRPDDERSMPDHAVDIGSAAVDTAPAPTDALPPDLRDASASRDFLDLGRLIVRLRYPQAWPGLVDGRDVPEIAKAVRLDEQGDPLDRIVAHLLASNPDARFTSSDVLVRAIRAAAKTTSEGTSDAPPKPPKTVAPSPQLVPHTEATRISVPESPAVVDASRDAPEPTNRDPAAPAVVDLTEAVTPTPRRSPTSSNRRRGRSRRRSPIPILLGMLAIPLLCLCIVLVWQSSQPDPGDRSAARPRVSPDFVPPVINRSTARSGNDSDATPGNEGADSELFAPPQPTETAFRLDGLPPGPGMLIHLRPSDWMADQDGQAVIKALSPELSGAMDELAERTGRAAEEIASLTISLHPGDSGRPEMTWAVDLATPVNRQNWVEQLGLSLSMTATGKKIYSGDDPDSDAYFIPEHDDVSMLSRFTVGSVPMVSEVAEIDGLAISLPRNLQSVWQHCDQTQSLSVVLTPNFLFTDARQWVRRVAPSGLTELARWMVPSVSGVAVTIDLRGDDVYWVTRWSPAGGTNEATLLSQVRRRMDQLPATAEDFLIRSQPEVSWKALAIRLPRMWDFVLRHTRFGLDDRQAVAGGYFPKHTLDQIVLANLLALRTPDSMPAVDPASPPAESLSLSELLQRPMSIAFDQESLESAIDVIREEFARDLPPGTDAPAIEIKGNDLRLMGITQNQQIRDFQIDRLPLADVLTQLVLSANPDRTATGPTDPKQTLIWIATSDSQKILITTRESAGNYQRVPDQTFGDL
;
A
#
# COMPACT_ATOMS: atom_id res chain seq x y z
N MET A 1 32.83 24.39 1.01
CA MET A 1 34.00 23.58 1.42
C MET A 1 35.02 24.44 2.14
N PRO A 2 35.34 24.18 3.42
CA PRO A 2 36.55 24.71 4.06
C PRO A 2 37.78 23.91 3.61
N THR A 3 38.84 24.60 3.20
CA THR A 3 40.01 24.02 2.51
C THR A 3 40.80 23.00 3.36
N ASP A 4 40.74 23.11 4.69
CA ASP A 4 41.42 22.21 5.64
C ASP A 4 41.03 20.73 5.47
N LEU A 5 39.79 20.43 5.09
CA LEU A 5 39.32 19.05 5.00
C LEU A 5 40.13 18.24 3.98
N THR A 6 40.32 18.77 2.77
CA THR A 6 41.09 18.11 1.71
C THR A 6 42.54 17.83 2.15
N GLN A 7 43.12 18.73 2.94
CA GLN A 7 44.50 18.62 3.42
C GLN A 7 44.64 17.61 4.58
N TYR A 8 43.69 17.57 5.52
CA TYR A 8 43.73 16.61 6.64
C TYR A 8 43.54 15.14 6.19
N TRP A 9 42.74 14.92 5.13
CA TRP A 9 42.57 13.59 4.52
C TRP A 9 43.79 13.17 3.67
N THR A 10 44.59 14.10 3.14
CA THR A 10 45.77 13.74 2.34
C THR A 10 46.91 13.16 3.19
N ASP A 11 47.16 13.67 4.40
CA ASP A 11 48.22 13.17 5.29
C ASP A 11 47.93 11.77 5.89
N ASN A 12 46.66 11.42 6.10
CA ASN A 12 46.26 10.14 6.68
C ASN A 12 46.10 9.04 5.61
N ALA A 13 47.22 8.51 5.11
CA ALA A 13 47.33 7.51 4.04
C ALA A 13 46.75 6.09 4.35
N ARG A 14 45.62 6.00 5.05
CA ARG A 14 44.86 4.79 5.42
C ARG A 14 43.34 4.96 5.37
N LEU A 15 42.88 6.14 4.93
CA LEU A 15 41.49 6.49 4.67
C LEU A 15 41.37 6.81 3.18
N TYR A 16 40.34 6.28 2.53
CA TYR A 16 39.99 6.64 1.16
C TYR A 16 38.54 7.09 1.12
N ALA A 17 38.33 8.25 0.51
CA ALA A 17 37.02 8.78 0.20
C ALA A 17 36.41 7.98 -0.97
N LEU A 18 35.19 7.51 -0.80
CA LEU A 18 34.37 7.03 -1.92
C LEU A 18 33.49 8.18 -2.41
N ARG A 19 33.56 8.53 -3.71
CA ARG A 19 32.55 9.36 -4.38
C ARG A 19 31.65 8.43 -5.21
N SER A 20 30.37 8.36 -4.88
CA SER A 20 29.37 7.81 -5.78
C SER A 20 29.32 8.65 -7.06
N GLY A 21 29.31 8.01 -8.23
CA GLY A 21 29.47 8.67 -9.52
C GLY A 21 28.21 9.42 -9.95
N SER A 22 28.13 10.71 -9.66
CA SER A 22 27.18 11.62 -10.32
C SER A 22 27.68 11.96 -11.74
N LYS A 23 26.74 12.16 -12.68
CA LYS A 23 27.02 12.52 -14.09
C LYS A 23 27.22 14.05 -14.28
N ASP A 24 27.69 14.76 -13.25
CA ASP A 24 27.92 16.20 -13.32
C ASP A 24 29.16 16.50 -14.16
N ALA A 25 28.96 16.97 -15.39
CA ALA A 25 30.05 17.16 -16.37
C ALA A 25 31.15 18.14 -15.92
N ASP A 26 30.80 19.11 -15.06
CA ASP A 26 31.68 20.21 -14.64
C ASP A 26 32.29 20.01 -13.23
N ALA A 27 32.02 18.90 -12.55
CA ALA A 27 32.42 18.68 -11.15
C ALA A 27 33.78 17.96 -11.03
N GLU A 28 34.89 18.71 -11.08
CA GLU A 28 36.27 18.18 -11.03
C GLU A 28 36.44 16.97 -10.06
N PRO A 29 36.91 15.82 -10.55
CA PRO A 29 36.93 14.60 -9.76
C PRO A 29 38.08 14.62 -8.73
N LEU A 30 37.76 14.92 -7.46
CA LEU A 30 38.64 14.70 -6.32
C LEU A 30 38.81 13.18 -6.02
N VAL A 31 39.32 12.44 -7.00
CA VAL A 31 39.60 11.01 -6.91
C VAL A 31 41.07 10.83 -6.56
N ARG A 32 41.34 10.53 -5.28
CA ARG A 32 42.61 9.92 -4.90
C ARG A 32 42.56 8.47 -5.37
N GLN A 33 43.41 8.08 -6.33
CA GLN A 33 43.47 6.70 -6.81
C GLN A 33 43.59 5.73 -5.62
N VAL A 34 42.63 4.80 -5.53
CA VAL A 34 42.70 3.70 -4.58
C VAL A 34 43.82 2.76 -5.05
N PRO A 35 44.82 2.41 -4.21
CA PRO A 35 45.94 1.59 -4.66
C PRO A 35 45.49 0.17 -5.01
N ASP A 36 46.13 -0.42 -6.03
CA ASP A 36 45.88 -1.78 -6.52
C ASP A 36 45.58 -2.77 -5.39
N GLY A 37 44.44 -3.46 -5.52
CA GLY A 37 43.87 -4.24 -4.43
C GLY A 37 42.46 -4.71 -4.74
N ARG A 38 41.72 -5.03 -3.68
CA ARG A 38 40.32 -5.48 -3.72
C ARG A 38 39.61 -5.13 -2.41
N VAL A 39 38.29 -5.25 -2.32
CA VAL A 39 37.63 -5.22 -1.01
C VAL A 39 37.94 -6.53 -0.26
N LEU A 40 37.84 -6.50 1.07
CA LEU A 40 38.06 -7.68 1.91
C LEU A 40 36.97 -8.74 1.73
N ALA A 41 35.80 -8.37 1.18
CA ALA A 41 34.75 -9.31 0.81
C ALA A 41 35.22 -10.32 -0.26
N ASP A 42 35.89 -9.87 -1.32
CA ASP A 42 36.45 -10.72 -2.41
C ASP A 42 37.63 -11.60 -1.94
N ALA A 43 38.00 -11.52 -0.66
CA ALA A 43 38.97 -12.41 -0.01
C ALA A 43 38.29 -13.42 0.95
N LEU A 44 36.97 -13.35 1.12
CA LEU A 44 36.12 -14.22 1.95
C LEU A 44 35.32 -15.26 1.16
N ASP A 45 35.33 -15.22 -0.19
CA ASP A 45 34.67 -16.22 -1.06
C ASP A 45 35.22 -17.66 -0.92
N GLN A 46 36.21 -17.87 -0.06
CA GLN A 46 36.73 -19.18 0.35
C GLN A 46 36.24 -19.46 1.77
N PRO A 47 35.12 -20.20 1.96
CA PRO A 47 34.36 -20.20 3.22
C PRO A 47 35.14 -20.70 4.45
N ASP A 48 36.12 -21.59 4.27
CA ASP A 48 36.95 -22.14 5.35
C ASP A 48 38.21 -21.30 5.67
N ARG A 49 38.42 -20.17 4.98
CA ARG A 49 39.66 -19.39 5.06
C ARG A 49 39.71 -18.48 6.28
N SER A 50 40.15 -19.03 7.41
CA SER A 50 40.56 -18.23 8.57
C SER A 50 41.81 -17.37 8.27
N PHE A 51 41.85 -16.17 8.82
CA PHE A 51 42.99 -15.24 8.75
C PHE A 51 43.93 -15.44 9.95
N ASP A 52 45.23 -15.33 9.71
CA ASP A 52 46.22 -15.48 10.77
C ASP A 52 46.19 -14.32 11.78
N ARG A 53 46.54 -14.62 13.04
CA ARG A 53 46.53 -13.69 14.17
C ARG A 53 47.33 -12.40 13.93
N LYS A 54 48.43 -12.45 13.18
CA LYS A 54 49.27 -11.28 12.84
C LYS A 54 48.63 -10.41 11.76
N THR A 55 47.87 -11.00 10.83
CA THR A 55 47.07 -10.25 9.84
C THR A 55 45.81 -9.66 10.48
N LEU A 56 45.11 -10.39 11.34
CA LEU A 56 43.97 -9.87 12.12
C LEU A 56 44.36 -8.66 12.97
N LEU A 57 45.49 -8.73 13.70
CA LEU A 57 46.00 -7.59 14.48
C LEU A 57 46.38 -6.38 13.59
N ARG A 58 46.92 -6.61 12.38
CA ARG A 58 47.21 -5.54 11.41
C ARG A 58 45.94 -4.87 10.87
N LEU A 59 44.90 -5.66 10.58
CA LEU A 59 43.58 -5.18 10.16
C LEU A 59 42.93 -4.37 11.29
N ALA A 60 42.79 -4.96 12.48
CA ALA A 60 42.14 -4.33 13.62
C ALA A 60 42.81 -3.01 14.01
N HIS A 61 44.15 -2.97 14.08
CA HIS A 61 44.89 -1.73 14.35
C HIS A 61 44.70 -0.66 13.27
N THR A 62 44.44 -1.07 12.02
CA THR A 62 44.26 -0.13 10.91
C THR A 62 42.83 0.40 10.84
N VAL A 63 41.80 -0.45 11.00
CA VAL A 63 40.40 -0.01 11.12
C VAL A 63 40.21 0.86 12.36
N ALA A 64 40.75 0.47 13.52
CA ALA A 64 40.67 1.28 14.73
C ALA A 64 41.37 2.66 14.60
N ARG A 65 42.43 2.78 13.78
CA ARG A 65 43.01 4.08 13.41
C ARG A 65 42.19 4.88 12.40
N GLY A 66 41.43 4.21 11.54
CA GLY A 66 40.40 4.83 10.70
C GLY A 66 39.31 5.46 11.58
N LEU A 67 38.71 4.65 12.46
CA LEU A 67 37.71 5.10 13.44
C LEU A 67 38.24 6.23 14.34
N GLN A 68 39.48 6.13 14.83
CA GLN A 68 40.13 7.22 15.59
C GLN A 68 40.10 8.57 14.86
N THR A 69 40.09 8.56 13.53
CA THR A 69 40.02 9.78 12.71
C THR A 69 38.58 10.23 12.50
N VAL A 70 37.67 9.32 12.13
CA VAL A 70 36.25 9.65 11.90
C VAL A 70 35.57 10.14 13.19
N HIS A 71 35.84 9.46 14.32
CA HIS A 71 35.32 9.82 15.65
C HIS A 71 35.81 11.20 16.13
N ARG A 72 36.97 11.67 15.68
CA ARG A 72 37.48 13.03 16.01
C ARG A 72 36.67 14.15 15.34
N TRP A 73 35.91 13.85 14.29
CA TRP A 73 34.94 14.75 13.69
C TRP A 73 33.52 14.60 14.28
N ASN A 74 33.41 13.91 15.43
CA ASN A 74 32.14 13.57 16.08
C ASN A 74 31.14 12.82 15.18
N ARG A 75 31.65 12.10 14.17
CA ARG A 75 30.84 11.21 13.31
C ARG A 75 31.17 9.74 13.61
N PRO A 76 30.16 8.84 13.65
CA PRO A 76 30.38 7.40 13.58
C PRO A 76 30.71 6.97 12.13
N HIS A 77 31.18 5.74 11.94
CA HIS A 77 31.31 5.12 10.60
C HIS A 77 30.01 4.44 10.16
N GLY A 78 29.23 3.91 11.10
CA GLY A 78 27.85 3.51 10.88
C GLY A 78 27.67 2.24 10.04
N GLY A 79 28.67 1.36 9.99
CA GLY A 79 28.54 0.04 9.33
C GLY A 79 29.86 -0.54 8.86
N ILE A 80 30.67 -1.06 9.78
CA ILE A 80 31.96 -1.69 9.42
C ILE A 80 31.71 -3.11 8.90
N THR A 81 31.93 -3.32 7.60
CA THR A 81 31.80 -4.62 6.93
C THR A 81 33.04 -4.93 6.11
N ALA A 82 33.17 -6.18 5.63
CA ALA A 82 34.26 -6.57 4.74
C ALA A 82 34.26 -5.76 3.42
N ARG A 83 33.09 -5.32 2.94
CA ARG A 83 32.96 -4.44 1.76
C ARG A 83 33.51 -3.02 2.00
N ARG A 84 33.50 -2.51 3.24
CA ARG A 84 34.07 -1.20 3.60
C ARG A 84 35.56 -1.24 4.03
N VAL A 85 36.24 -2.38 3.91
CA VAL A 85 37.68 -2.50 4.15
C VAL A 85 38.39 -2.87 2.85
N TRP A 86 39.31 -2.03 2.39
CA TRP A 86 40.15 -2.32 1.23
C TRP A 86 41.41 -3.10 1.65
N MET A 87 41.79 -4.10 0.88
CA MET A 87 43.04 -4.84 0.98
C MET A 87 43.90 -4.53 -0.24
N THR A 88 45.03 -3.87 -0.04
CA THR A 88 45.98 -3.57 -1.12
C THR A 88 46.80 -4.81 -1.48
N SER A 89 47.36 -4.84 -2.69
CA SER A 89 48.17 -5.93 -3.25
C SER A 89 49.39 -6.29 -2.40
N ASP A 90 49.93 -5.33 -1.64
CA ASP A 90 51.03 -5.52 -0.67
C ASP A 90 50.58 -6.01 0.73
N GLY A 91 49.30 -6.34 0.91
CA GLY A 91 48.76 -6.88 2.16
C GLY A 91 48.66 -5.86 3.29
N ARG A 92 48.54 -4.57 2.97
CA ARG A 92 48.02 -3.54 3.89
C ARG A 92 46.49 -3.47 3.80
N PHE A 93 45.90 -2.73 4.74
CA PHE A 93 44.47 -2.47 4.82
C PHE A 93 44.20 -0.96 4.83
N ALA A 94 43.00 -0.57 4.43
CA ALA A 94 42.46 0.78 4.61
C ALA A 94 40.96 0.73 4.92
N LEU A 95 40.47 1.72 5.68
CA LEU A 95 39.04 1.89 5.92
C LEU A 95 38.49 2.83 4.84
N LEU A 96 37.44 2.38 4.13
CA LEU A 96 36.71 3.19 3.17
C LEU A 96 35.67 4.02 3.92
N VAL A 97 35.58 5.32 3.61
CA VAL A 97 34.68 6.26 4.29
C VAL A 97 33.99 7.12 3.22
N ASP A 98 32.68 7.34 3.39
CA ASP A 98 31.90 8.23 2.54
C ASP A 98 32.14 9.70 2.94
N VAL A 99 32.12 10.61 1.97
CA VAL A 99 32.41 12.05 2.15
C VAL A 99 31.29 12.91 1.57
N ARG A 100 30.04 12.53 1.86
CA ARG A 100 28.88 13.44 1.80
C ARG A 100 28.93 14.41 3.00
N PRO A 101 29.03 15.74 2.78
CA PRO A 101 29.17 16.67 3.89
C PRO A 101 27.87 16.82 4.71
N ASP A 102 26.72 17.03 4.06
CA ASP A 102 25.58 17.73 4.70
C ASP A 102 24.29 16.90 4.89
N ASP A 103 24.27 15.61 4.51
CA ASP A 103 23.16 14.69 4.82
C ASP A 103 23.20 14.27 6.32
N GLU A 104 22.47 14.97 7.20
CA GLU A 104 22.30 14.57 8.62
C GLU A 104 21.38 13.34 8.83
N ARG A 105 21.06 12.58 7.76
CA ARG A 105 20.23 11.38 7.83
C ARG A 105 20.90 10.21 7.12
N SER A 106 20.98 9.09 7.83
CA SER A 106 21.73 7.88 7.47
C SER A 106 21.51 7.41 6.03
N MET A 107 22.61 7.25 5.29
CA MET A 107 22.62 6.55 4.00
C MET A 107 22.03 5.12 4.15
N PRO A 108 21.19 4.66 3.20
CA PRO A 108 20.72 3.27 3.17
C PRO A 108 21.86 2.30 2.79
N ASP A 109 21.67 1.00 3.05
CA ASP A 109 22.66 -0.08 2.85
C ASP A 109 23.15 -0.29 1.38
N HIS A 110 22.62 0.45 0.41
CA HIS A 110 22.78 0.20 -1.02
C HIS A 110 23.59 1.31 -1.73
N ALA A 111 24.88 1.44 -1.42
CA ALA A 111 25.71 2.51 -1.97
C ALA A 111 27.21 2.18 -2.21
N VAL A 112 27.55 0.93 -2.55
CA VAL A 112 28.77 0.63 -3.35
C VAL A 112 28.49 -0.56 -4.27
N ASP A 113 28.38 -0.31 -5.57
CA ASP A 113 28.29 -1.38 -6.58
C ASP A 113 29.70 -1.79 -7.03
N ILE A 114 30.33 -2.65 -6.22
CA ILE A 114 31.52 -3.41 -6.60
C ILE A 114 31.11 -4.87 -6.71
N GLY A 115 31.04 -5.38 -7.94
CA GLY A 115 31.08 -6.82 -8.27
C GLY A 115 29.96 -7.68 -7.69
N SER A 116 28.97 -8.02 -8.51
CA SER A 116 27.88 -8.93 -8.13
C SER A 116 28.37 -10.37 -7.88
N ALA A 117 28.72 -10.71 -6.63
CA ALA A 117 28.89 -12.08 -6.16
C ALA A 117 28.64 -12.24 -4.65
N ALA A 118 28.25 -13.46 -4.27
CA ALA A 118 28.22 -14.04 -2.92
C ALA A 118 27.36 -13.36 -1.83
N VAL A 119 27.02 -14.16 -0.82
CA VAL A 119 26.13 -13.79 0.29
C VAL A 119 26.90 -13.07 1.39
N ASP A 120 26.84 -11.74 1.38
CA ASP A 120 27.07 -10.94 2.58
C ASP A 120 25.75 -10.86 3.36
N THR A 121 25.64 -11.63 4.46
CA THR A 121 24.55 -11.41 5.41
C THR A 121 24.69 -10.00 5.98
N ALA A 122 23.60 -9.22 5.87
CA ALA A 122 23.54 -7.84 6.35
C ALA A 122 23.97 -7.72 7.82
N PRO A 123 24.48 -6.54 8.26
CA PRO A 123 24.68 -6.30 9.70
C PRO A 123 23.41 -6.68 10.45
N ALA A 124 23.55 -7.46 11.54
CA ALA A 124 22.40 -8.09 12.21
C ALA A 124 21.30 -7.05 12.48
N PRO A 125 20.04 -7.35 12.11
CA PRO A 125 19.01 -6.35 11.87
C PRO A 125 18.83 -5.43 13.08
N THR A 126 18.58 -4.14 12.81
CA THR A 126 18.53 -3.08 13.83
C THR A 126 17.58 -3.39 14.99
N ASP A 127 16.55 -4.21 14.74
CA ASP A 127 15.59 -4.64 15.74
C ASP A 127 16.08 -5.73 16.70
N ALA A 128 17.09 -6.51 16.31
CA ALA A 128 17.78 -7.49 17.16
C ALA A 128 18.86 -6.84 18.06
N LEU A 129 19.01 -5.51 17.99
CA LEU A 129 19.90 -4.75 18.87
C LEU A 129 19.11 -4.05 19.99
N PRO A 130 19.70 -3.93 21.19
CA PRO A 130 19.22 -3.02 22.24
C PRO A 130 18.91 -1.61 21.70
N PRO A 131 17.89 -0.90 22.23
CA PRO A 131 17.46 0.40 21.68
C PRO A 131 18.58 1.45 21.57
N ASP A 132 19.49 1.44 22.54
CA ASP A 132 20.72 2.23 22.66
C ASP A 132 21.78 1.96 21.57
N LEU A 133 21.59 0.93 20.75
CA LEU A 133 22.51 0.52 19.68
C LEU A 133 21.88 0.57 18.28
N ARG A 134 20.73 1.22 18.16
CA ARG A 134 20.03 1.45 16.89
C ARG A 134 20.55 2.68 16.14
N ASP A 135 21.00 3.69 16.89
CA ASP A 135 21.67 4.88 16.35
C ASP A 135 23.15 4.60 16.06
N ALA A 136 23.67 5.24 15.02
CA ALA A 136 25.08 5.15 14.67
C ALA A 136 25.94 5.85 15.75
N SER A 137 26.87 5.13 16.35
CA SER A 137 27.69 5.61 17.48
C SER A 137 29.08 4.98 17.47
N ALA A 138 30.03 5.57 18.21
CA ALA A 138 31.36 4.98 18.36
C ALA A 138 31.31 3.55 18.98
N SER A 139 30.35 3.30 19.89
CA SER A 139 30.15 1.97 20.49
C SER A 139 29.52 0.96 19.52
N ARG A 140 28.72 1.43 18.54
CA ARG A 140 28.23 0.62 17.42
C ARG A 140 29.37 0.22 16.48
N ASP A 141 30.25 1.16 16.13
CA ASP A 141 31.43 0.90 15.30
C ASP A 141 32.37 -0.16 15.94
N PHE A 142 32.55 -0.12 17.26
CA PHE A 142 33.34 -1.14 17.96
C PHE A 142 32.70 -2.54 17.90
N LEU A 143 31.37 -2.63 18.04
CA LEU A 143 30.64 -3.89 17.90
C LEU A 143 30.78 -4.49 16.49
N ASP A 144 30.67 -3.67 15.44
CA ASP A 144 30.81 -4.13 14.06
C ASP A 144 32.25 -4.51 13.69
N LEU A 145 33.27 -3.82 14.24
CA LEU A 145 34.66 -4.29 14.14
C LEU A 145 34.88 -5.63 14.86
N GLY A 146 34.27 -5.83 16.04
CA GLY A 146 34.32 -7.11 16.75
C GLY A 146 33.72 -8.24 15.92
N ARG A 147 32.56 -8.00 15.32
CA ARG A 147 31.87 -8.94 14.41
C ARG A 147 32.72 -9.29 13.19
N LEU A 148 33.32 -8.29 12.53
CA LEU A 148 34.22 -8.50 11.40
C LEU A 148 35.42 -9.38 11.78
N ILE A 149 36.03 -9.18 12.95
CA ILE A 149 37.16 -10.00 13.42
C ILE A 149 36.72 -11.45 13.69
N VAL A 150 35.55 -11.68 14.28
CA VAL A 150 35.04 -13.06 14.47
C VAL A 150 34.80 -13.75 13.14
N ARG A 151 34.19 -13.10 12.16
CA ARG A 151 34.00 -13.70 10.82
C ARG A 151 35.32 -14.13 10.17
N LEU A 152 36.35 -13.30 10.29
CA LEU A 152 37.69 -13.56 9.72
C LEU A 152 38.49 -14.62 10.49
N ARG A 153 38.23 -14.82 11.79
CA ARG A 153 38.96 -15.78 12.64
C ARG A 153 38.24 -17.13 12.81
N TYR A 154 36.92 -17.09 12.88
CA TYR A 154 36.02 -18.20 13.20
C TYR A 154 34.84 -18.25 12.22
N PRO A 155 35.07 -18.48 10.90
CA PRO A 155 34.00 -18.42 9.88
C PRO A 155 32.84 -19.38 10.19
N GLN A 156 33.13 -20.55 10.77
CA GLN A 156 32.14 -21.55 11.19
C GLN A 156 31.19 -21.05 12.31
N ALA A 157 31.57 -20.03 13.08
CA ALA A 157 30.76 -19.43 14.15
C ALA A 157 30.04 -18.13 13.71
N TRP A 158 30.18 -17.71 12.45
CA TRP A 158 29.50 -16.53 11.91
C TRP A 158 27.98 -16.70 11.77
N PRO A 159 27.44 -17.85 11.32
CA PRO A 159 25.99 -18.05 11.21
C PRO A 159 25.32 -18.13 12.60
N GLY A 160 24.78 -17.00 13.07
CA GLY A 160 24.00 -16.92 14.32
C GLY A 160 24.70 -16.28 15.52
N LEU A 161 25.85 -15.62 15.35
CA LEU A 161 26.56 -14.91 16.43
C LEU A 161 25.73 -13.76 17.03
N VAL A 162 25.35 -13.85 18.31
CA VAL A 162 24.60 -12.78 19.02
C VAL A 162 25.50 -12.03 20.00
N ASP A 163 26.20 -12.73 20.89
CA ASP A 163 27.21 -12.19 21.83
C ASP A 163 28.57 -12.88 21.61
N GLY A 164 29.68 -12.19 21.94
CA GLY A 164 31.02 -12.77 21.82
C GLY A 164 31.26 -14.01 22.68
N ARG A 165 30.40 -14.27 23.68
CA ARG A 165 30.42 -15.49 24.52
C ARG A 165 29.97 -16.75 23.78
N ASP A 166 29.27 -16.62 22.66
CA ASP A 166 28.76 -17.74 21.88
C ASP A 166 29.90 -18.53 21.20
N VAL A 167 31.09 -17.91 21.06
CA VAL A 167 32.31 -18.55 20.57
C VAL A 167 33.11 -19.15 21.75
N PRO A 168 33.29 -20.48 21.83
CA PRO A 168 33.96 -21.14 22.96
C PRO A 168 35.39 -20.64 23.23
N GLU A 169 36.14 -20.31 22.19
CA GLU A 169 37.52 -19.80 22.26
C GLU A 169 37.58 -18.42 22.92
N ILE A 170 36.63 -17.54 22.61
CA ILE A 170 36.53 -16.19 23.18
C ILE A 170 36.11 -16.30 24.65
N ALA A 171 35.09 -17.11 24.95
CA ALA A 171 34.68 -17.41 26.33
C ALA A 171 35.84 -18.02 27.15
N LYS A 172 36.67 -18.88 26.54
CA LYS A 172 37.88 -19.45 27.16
C LYS A 172 38.97 -18.38 27.37
N ALA A 173 39.20 -17.49 26.42
CA ALA A 173 40.17 -16.41 26.55
C ALA A 173 39.81 -15.41 27.67
N VAL A 174 38.52 -15.14 27.88
CA VAL A 174 38.04 -14.34 29.03
C VAL A 174 38.24 -15.10 30.35
N ARG A 175 37.92 -16.40 30.41
CA ARG A 175 38.08 -17.22 31.64
C ARG A 175 39.54 -17.42 32.07
N LEU A 176 40.49 -17.34 31.14
CA LEU A 176 41.93 -17.46 31.41
C LEU A 176 42.60 -16.13 31.74
N ASP A 177 41.85 -15.01 31.69
CA ASP A 177 42.31 -13.65 31.94
C ASP A 177 43.70 -13.36 31.34
N GLU A 178 44.73 -13.02 32.13
CA GLU A 178 46.07 -12.70 31.63
C GLU A 178 46.68 -13.79 30.73
N GLN A 179 46.30 -15.05 30.92
CA GLN A 179 46.77 -16.21 30.14
C GLN A 179 45.93 -16.50 28.88
N GLY A 180 44.77 -15.85 28.71
CA GLY A 180 43.95 -15.96 27.50
C GLY A 180 44.49 -15.11 26.34
N ASP A 181 44.24 -15.51 25.08
CA ASP A 181 44.74 -14.79 23.90
C ASP A 181 44.35 -13.29 23.96
N PRO A 182 45.33 -12.36 24.00
CA PRO A 182 45.09 -10.92 23.94
C PRO A 182 44.18 -10.45 22.80
N LEU A 183 44.17 -11.11 21.63
CA LEU A 183 43.26 -10.75 20.53
C LEU A 183 41.82 -11.13 20.87
N ASP A 184 41.57 -12.34 21.39
CA ASP A 184 40.21 -12.80 21.69
C ASP A 184 39.62 -12.09 22.92
N ARG A 185 40.46 -11.68 23.88
CA ARG A 185 40.05 -10.75 24.95
C ARG A 185 39.64 -9.38 24.41
N ILE A 186 40.36 -8.82 23.43
CA ILE A 186 39.95 -7.57 22.77
C ILE A 186 38.61 -7.77 22.04
N VAL A 187 38.42 -8.89 21.33
CA VAL A 187 37.15 -9.21 20.65
C VAL A 187 36.00 -9.38 21.64
N ALA A 188 36.22 -10.00 22.80
CA ALA A 188 35.21 -10.09 23.86
C ALA A 188 34.74 -8.71 24.36
N HIS A 189 35.66 -7.74 24.50
CA HIS A 189 35.30 -6.36 24.83
C HIS A 189 34.61 -5.62 23.66
N LEU A 190 34.98 -5.89 22.41
CA LEU A 190 34.26 -5.32 21.25
C LEU A 190 32.82 -5.85 21.14
N LEU A 191 32.61 -7.14 21.45
CA LEU A 191 31.32 -7.82 21.35
C LEU A 191 30.47 -7.79 22.62
N ALA A 192 30.87 -7.06 23.66
CA ALA A 192 30.12 -7.02 24.91
C ALA A 192 28.71 -6.45 24.70
N SER A 193 27.67 -7.15 25.17
CA SER A 193 26.27 -6.70 25.05
C SER A 193 26.02 -5.29 25.61
N ASN A 194 26.60 -4.94 26.77
CA ASN A 194 26.55 -3.58 27.34
C ASN A 194 27.52 -2.63 26.60
N PRO A 195 27.08 -1.47 26.05
CA PRO A 195 27.95 -0.45 25.47
C PRO A 195 29.10 0.01 26.36
N ASP A 196 28.87 0.17 27.68
CA ASP A 196 29.86 0.68 28.64
C ASP A 196 30.98 -0.33 28.94
N ALA A 197 30.75 -1.61 28.64
CA ALA A 197 31.75 -2.67 28.78
C ALA A 197 32.70 -2.78 27.57
N ARG A 198 32.46 -1.97 26.53
CA ARG A 198 33.31 -1.84 25.34
C ARG A 198 34.40 -0.79 25.56
N PHE A 199 35.20 -0.55 24.53
CA PHE A 199 36.24 0.49 24.58
C PHE A 199 35.61 1.88 24.59
N THR A 200 35.98 2.71 25.58
CA THR A 200 35.46 4.08 25.73
C THR A 200 35.88 5.03 24.59
N SER A 201 36.96 4.71 23.86
CA SER A 201 37.36 5.42 22.64
C SER A 201 38.32 4.60 21.78
N SER A 202 38.45 4.97 20.49
CA SER A 202 39.41 4.37 19.56
C SER A 202 40.86 4.50 20.06
N ASP A 203 41.21 5.54 20.83
CA ASP A 203 42.54 5.71 21.43
C ASP A 203 42.84 4.66 22.53
N VAL A 204 41.83 4.11 23.21
CA VAL A 204 42.02 2.95 24.12
C VAL A 204 42.18 1.67 23.30
N LEU A 205 41.32 1.45 22.30
CA LEU A 205 41.36 0.28 21.42
C LEU A 205 42.69 0.14 20.66
N VAL A 206 43.19 1.23 20.06
CA VAL A 206 44.49 1.26 19.35
C VAL A 206 45.66 0.94 20.30
N ARG A 207 45.58 1.33 21.58
CA ARG A 207 46.58 0.95 22.60
C ARG A 207 46.49 -0.53 22.97
N ALA A 208 45.28 -1.07 23.17
CA ALA A 208 45.07 -2.48 23.48
C ALA A 208 45.57 -3.40 22.36
N ILE A 209 45.21 -3.13 21.10
CA ILE A 209 45.67 -3.90 19.94
C ILE A 209 47.21 -3.85 19.80
N ARG A 210 47.82 -2.69 20.10
CA ARG A 210 49.29 -2.55 20.10
C ARG A 210 49.96 -3.36 21.21
N ALA A 211 49.35 -3.50 22.38
CA ALA A 211 49.84 -4.38 23.43
C ALA A 211 49.76 -5.86 23.02
N ALA A 212 48.61 -6.31 22.49
CA ALA A 212 48.44 -7.66 21.94
C ALA A 212 49.46 -7.98 20.83
N ALA A 213 49.75 -7.02 19.96
CA ALA A 213 50.76 -7.17 18.91
C ALA A 213 52.19 -7.36 19.48
N LYS A 214 52.56 -6.69 20.58
CA LYS A 214 53.85 -6.90 21.25
C LYS A 214 53.98 -8.31 21.82
N THR A 215 53.00 -8.74 22.61
CA THR A 215 52.99 -10.10 23.20
C THR A 215 53.01 -11.21 22.14
N THR A 216 52.54 -10.91 20.92
CA THR A 216 52.59 -11.83 19.77
C THR A 216 53.99 -11.93 19.14
N SER A 217 54.87 -10.94 19.34
CA SER A 217 56.22 -10.90 18.78
C SER A 217 57.30 -11.46 19.70
N GLU A 218 57.00 -11.66 20.99
CA GLU A 218 57.94 -12.13 22.01
C GLU A 218 57.78 -13.65 22.30
N GLY A 219 56.68 -14.25 21.83
CA GLY A 219 56.31 -15.65 22.07
C GLY A 219 56.97 -16.71 21.15
N THR A 220 58.23 -16.52 20.73
CA THR A 220 58.96 -17.53 19.95
C THR A 220 60.43 -17.61 20.39
N SER A 221 60.64 -18.16 21.58
CA SER A 221 61.94 -18.62 22.05
C SER A 221 61.74 -19.91 22.84
N ASP A 222 62.41 -20.98 22.42
CA ASP A 222 62.23 -22.33 22.98
C ASP A 222 63.17 -22.54 24.17
N ALA A 223 62.61 -22.74 25.37
CA ALA A 223 63.36 -22.99 26.61
C ALA A 223 62.49 -23.70 27.67
N PRO A 224 62.96 -24.80 28.29
CA PRO A 224 62.18 -25.55 29.27
C PRO A 224 62.10 -24.86 30.64
N PRO A 225 61.01 -25.08 31.41
CA PRO A 225 60.73 -24.33 32.64
C PRO A 225 61.62 -24.72 33.82
N LYS A 226 62.07 -23.72 34.59
CA LYS A 226 62.54 -23.88 35.98
C LYS A 226 61.41 -23.59 36.98
N PRO A 227 61.39 -24.25 38.16
CA PRO A 227 60.31 -24.10 39.13
C PRO A 227 60.29 -22.70 39.78
N PRO A 228 59.11 -22.21 40.20
CA PRO A 228 58.92 -20.85 40.68
C PRO A 228 59.48 -20.59 42.09
N LYS A 229 59.74 -19.32 42.39
CA LYS A 229 59.87 -18.79 43.76
C LYS A 229 58.83 -17.70 44.01
N THR A 230 58.46 -17.58 45.29
CA THR A 230 57.23 -16.96 45.81
C THR A 230 57.28 -15.42 45.93
N VAL A 231 56.12 -14.82 46.23
CA VAL A 231 55.83 -13.39 46.58
C VAL A 231 55.62 -12.51 45.32
N ALA A 232 54.42 -12.06 44.89
CA ALA A 232 53.13 -11.66 45.50
C ALA A 232 53.08 -10.21 46.04
N PRO A 233 51.91 -9.51 46.08
CA PRO A 233 50.67 -9.68 45.29
C PRO A 233 50.16 -8.37 44.61
N SER A 234 49.25 -8.49 43.64
CA SER A 234 48.39 -7.37 43.19
C SER A 234 47.15 -7.24 44.11
N PRO A 235 46.71 -6.02 44.50
CA PRO A 235 45.47 -5.83 45.26
C PRO A 235 44.21 -6.24 44.48
N GLN A 236 43.21 -6.79 45.18
CA GLN A 236 41.98 -7.33 44.61
C GLN A 236 40.82 -6.31 44.56
N LEU A 237 39.78 -6.67 43.81
CA LEU A 237 38.41 -6.15 43.97
C LEU A 237 37.92 -6.22 45.42
N VAL A 238 36.97 -5.35 45.77
CA VAL A 238 36.12 -5.48 46.97
C VAL A 238 34.65 -5.44 46.54
N PRO A 239 33.80 -6.43 46.91
CA PRO A 239 32.40 -6.50 46.49
C PRO A 239 31.38 -5.95 47.53
N HIS A 240 30.17 -5.67 47.04
CA HIS A 240 28.83 -5.59 47.69
C HIS A 240 28.65 -5.16 49.16
N THR A 241 27.54 -4.44 49.43
CA THR A 241 26.67 -4.66 50.60
C THR A 241 25.26 -4.10 50.32
N GLU A 242 24.22 -4.75 50.89
CA GLU A 242 22.80 -4.37 50.81
C GLU A 242 22.31 -3.70 52.11
N ALA A 243 21.13 -3.09 52.06
CA ALA A 243 20.50 -2.20 53.05
C ALA A 243 20.62 -2.54 54.55
N THR A 244 20.76 -1.49 55.38
CA THR A 244 20.19 -1.39 56.74
C THR A 244 19.96 0.09 57.11
N ARG A 245 18.95 0.36 57.96
CA ARG A 245 18.55 1.71 58.43
C ARG A 245 19.46 2.20 59.55
N ILE A 246 19.56 3.54 59.75
CA ILE A 246 19.23 4.29 61.00
C ILE A 246 19.83 5.72 60.99
N SER A 247 19.19 6.64 61.73
CA SER A 247 19.65 7.96 62.21
C SER A 247 20.03 9.07 61.21
N VAL A 248 19.30 10.19 61.30
CA VAL A 248 19.72 11.53 60.86
C VAL A 248 20.05 12.35 62.12
N PRO A 249 21.23 12.99 62.20
CA PRO A 249 21.53 14.05 63.16
C PRO A 249 21.62 15.44 62.49
N GLU A 250 20.56 16.21 62.71
CA GLU A 250 20.47 17.65 63.02
C GLU A 250 21.72 18.59 62.99
N SER A 251 21.44 19.88 62.72
CA SER A 251 22.13 21.11 63.18
C SER A 251 23.18 21.76 62.25
N PRO A 252 23.36 23.12 62.25
CA PRO A 252 22.52 24.22 62.75
C PRO A 252 22.13 25.25 61.66
N ALA A 253 21.39 26.30 62.04
CA ALA A 253 20.94 27.41 61.17
C ALA A 253 21.45 28.80 61.59
N VAL A 254 21.45 29.76 60.64
CA VAL A 254 21.54 31.23 60.82
C VAL A 254 20.70 31.83 59.66
N VAL A 255 19.53 32.50 59.79
CA VAL A 255 19.14 33.75 60.52
C VAL A 255 19.72 34.99 59.81
N ASP A 256 19.02 36.07 59.42
CA ASP A 256 17.60 36.53 59.45
C ASP A 256 17.39 37.52 58.23
N ALA A 257 16.36 38.35 57.98
CA ALA A 257 15.13 38.76 58.67
C ALA A 257 14.11 39.42 57.69
N SER A 258 12.82 39.49 58.11
CA SER A 258 11.81 40.52 57.72
C SER A 258 11.30 40.58 56.26
N ARG A 259 10.08 41.07 55.96
CA ARG A 259 9.05 41.73 56.80
C ARG A 259 7.60 41.44 56.35
N ASP A 260 6.65 41.84 57.20
CA ASP A 260 5.23 41.46 57.24
C ASP A 260 4.30 42.09 56.18
N ALA A 261 3.08 41.53 56.09
CA ALA A 261 1.91 42.14 55.46
C ALA A 261 1.32 43.31 56.31
N PRO A 262 0.26 43.99 55.83
CA PRO A 262 -1.07 43.54 56.28
C PRO A 262 -2.25 43.76 55.29
N GLU A 263 -3.33 43.01 55.51
CA GLU A 263 -4.72 43.35 55.14
C GLU A 263 -5.26 44.51 56.03
N PRO A 264 -6.47 45.14 55.87
CA PRO A 264 -7.74 44.52 55.40
C PRO A 264 -8.71 45.46 54.61
N THR A 265 -9.95 44.98 54.40
CA THR A 265 -11.25 45.72 54.56
C THR A 265 -12.17 45.84 53.33
N ASN A 266 -12.95 44.78 53.08
CA ASN A 266 -14.43 44.78 53.17
C ASN A 266 -15.25 45.97 52.62
N ARG A 267 -16.07 45.74 51.58
CA ARG A 267 -17.50 46.17 51.54
C ARG A 267 -18.34 45.54 50.42
N ASP A 268 -19.43 44.89 50.82
CA ASP A 268 -20.68 44.69 50.04
C ASP A 268 -21.57 45.96 50.21
N PRO A 269 -22.62 46.24 49.39
CA PRO A 269 -23.92 45.66 49.72
C PRO A 269 -25.00 45.49 48.60
N ALA A 270 -26.01 44.69 48.96
CA ALA A 270 -27.45 44.84 48.68
C ALA A 270 -28.06 44.33 47.35
N ALA A 271 -28.84 43.26 47.48
CA ALA A 271 -30.06 43.01 46.70
C ALA A 271 -31.28 43.74 47.32
N PRO A 272 -32.43 43.75 46.64
CA PRO A 272 -33.59 43.10 47.25
C PRO A 272 -34.35 42.15 46.29
N ALA A 273 -35.29 41.38 46.84
CA ALA A 273 -36.15 40.42 46.14
C ALA A 273 -37.63 40.56 46.60
N VAL A 274 -38.48 39.55 46.34
CA VAL A 274 -39.95 39.51 46.58
C VAL A 274 -40.70 40.30 45.48
N VAL A 275 -41.74 39.80 44.80
CA VAL A 275 -42.95 39.05 45.26
C VAL A 275 -43.13 37.68 44.58
N ASP A 276 -43.76 36.76 45.31
CA ASP A 276 -44.18 35.40 44.92
C ASP A 276 -45.72 35.33 44.71
N LEU A 277 -46.21 34.40 43.89
CA LEU A 277 -47.62 33.95 43.92
C LEU A 277 -47.81 32.55 43.30
N THR A 278 -47.86 31.57 44.19
CA THR A 278 -48.19 30.14 44.03
C THR A 278 -49.48 29.81 43.28
N GLU A 279 -49.53 28.63 42.65
CA GLU A 279 -50.67 27.69 42.80
C GLU A 279 -50.18 26.22 42.80
N ALA A 280 -50.97 25.29 43.34
CA ALA A 280 -50.64 23.87 43.60
C ALA A 280 -51.48 22.91 42.69
N VAL A 281 -51.42 21.56 42.69
CA VAL A 281 -51.43 20.56 43.78
C VAL A 281 -50.80 19.20 43.33
N THR A 282 -50.38 18.40 44.32
CA THR A 282 -49.86 17.01 44.37
C THR A 282 -50.85 15.89 43.90
N PRO A 283 -50.54 14.55 43.91
CA PRO A 283 -49.42 13.80 44.53
C PRO A 283 -48.70 12.67 43.73
N THR A 284 -47.68 12.11 44.38
CA THR A 284 -46.77 10.98 44.05
C THR A 284 -47.44 9.58 44.04
N PRO A 285 -46.78 8.49 43.51
CA PRO A 285 -45.87 7.71 44.37
C PRO A 285 -44.62 7.04 43.73
N ARG A 286 -43.54 7.06 44.53
CA ARG A 286 -42.33 6.21 44.54
C ARG A 286 -42.34 4.86 43.77
N ARG A 287 -41.20 4.58 43.13
CA ARG A 287 -40.45 3.31 43.32
C ARG A 287 -38.95 3.50 43.07
N SER A 288 -38.10 2.91 43.92
CA SER A 288 -36.64 2.87 43.75
C SER A 288 -36.22 1.75 42.78
N PRO A 289 -34.98 1.80 42.26
CA PRO A 289 -34.09 0.70 42.67
C PRO A 289 -32.66 1.12 43.05
N THR A 290 -32.11 0.28 43.91
CA THR A 290 -30.77 0.26 44.50
C THR A 290 -29.62 0.43 43.50
N SER A 291 -28.66 1.32 43.81
CA SER A 291 -27.36 1.37 43.14
C SER A 291 -26.49 0.16 43.50
N SER A 292 -25.93 -0.54 42.50
CA SER A 292 -24.77 -1.41 42.72
C SER A 292 -23.69 -1.13 41.68
N ASN A 293 -22.49 -0.80 42.15
CA ASN A 293 -21.43 -0.26 41.31
C ASN A 293 -20.51 -1.40 40.84
N ARG A 294 -20.61 -1.82 39.58
CA ARG A 294 -19.67 -2.76 38.96
C ARG A 294 -19.12 -2.21 37.65
N ARG A 295 -17.98 -1.51 37.76
CA ARG A 295 -17.05 -1.28 36.65
C ARG A 295 -16.74 -2.63 35.98
N ARG A 296 -17.20 -2.82 34.75
CA ARG A 296 -16.61 -3.76 33.80
C ARG A 296 -16.03 -2.93 32.65
N GLY A 297 -14.71 -2.97 32.49
CA GLY A 297 -14.04 -2.30 31.39
C GLY A 297 -14.54 -2.89 30.07
N ARG A 298 -15.23 -2.07 29.27
CA ARG A 298 -15.72 -2.48 27.95
C ARG A 298 -14.51 -2.53 27.02
N SER A 299 -13.90 -3.70 26.86
CA SER A 299 -12.78 -3.88 25.94
C SER A 299 -13.24 -3.45 24.54
N ARG A 300 -12.54 -2.48 23.95
CA ARG A 300 -12.75 -2.08 22.56
C ARG A 300 -12.26 -3.24 21.69
N ARG A 301 -13.17 -4.13 21.31
CA ARG A 301 -12.99 -4.98 20.13
C ARG A 301 -12.74 -4.02 18.96
N ARG A 302 -11.49 -3.92 18.52
CA ARG A 302 -11.16 -3.32 17.22
C ARG A 302 -11.78 -4.24 16.17
N SER A 303 -12.51 -3.67 15.22
CA SER A 303 -12.95 -4.44 14.04
C SER A 303 -11.72 -4.88 13.25
N PRO A 304 -11.71 -6.10 12.67
CA PRO A 304 -10.74 -6.45 11.65
C PRO A 304 -10.95 -5.59 10.39
N ILE A 305 -10.01 -5.68 9.43
CA ILE A 305 -9.99 -4.93 8.17
C ILE A 305 -9.75 -3.42 8.39
N PRO A 306 -8.46 -3.01 8.37
CA PRO A 306 -8.06 -2.04 7.35
C PRO A 306 -6.73 -2.42 6.69
N ILE A 307 -6.68 -2.42 5.36
CA ILE A 307 -5.41 -2.35 4.58
C ILE A 307 -5.46 -1.21 3.55
N LEU A 308 -6.67 -0.84 3.10
CA LEU A 308 -6.88 -0.05 1.89
C LEU A 308 -7.56 1.30 2.16
N LEU A 309 -7.13 2.03 3.20
CA LEU A 309 -7.91 3.15 3.75
C LEU A 309 -7.35 4.58 3.50
N GLY A 310 -6.03 4.75 3.38
CA GLY A 310 -5.39 5.94 2.77
C GLY A 310 -4.97 5.68 1.31
N MET A 311 -5.30 4.49 0.81
CA MET A 311 -4.93 3.95 -0.48
C MET A 311 -5.83 4.56 -1.57
N LEU A 312 -5.52 5.79 -2.00
CA LEU A 312 -6.18 6.39 -3.17
C LEU A 312 -5.24 6.96 -4.24
N ALA A 313 -4.25 7.80 -3.94
CA ALA A 313 -3.40 8.38 -5.00
C ALA A 313 -2.68 7.29 -5.83
N ILE A 314 -1.79 6.55 -5.18
CA ILE A 314 -0.97 5.49 -5.78
C ILE A 314 -1.76 4.27 -6.24
N PRO A 315 -2.70 3.68 -5.48
CA PRO A 315 -3.41 2.51 -5.97
C PRO A 315 -4.52 2.85 -6.95
N LEU A 316 -5.06 4.08 -6.97
CA LEU A 316 -5.85 4.51 -8.14
C LEU A 316 -4.93 4.68 -9.35
N LEU A 317 -3.67 5.08 -9.17
CA LEU A 317 -2.67 5.02 -10.23
C LEU A 317 -2.41 3.59 -10.72
N CYS A 318 -2.06 2.65 -9.83
CA CYS A 318 -1.82 1.25 -10.16
C CYS A 318 -3.06 0.60 -10.78
N LEU A 319 -4.24 0.94 -10.27
CA LEU A 319 -5.53 0.55 -10.83
C LEU A 319 -5.63 1.18 -12.24
N CYS A 320 -5.73 2.49 -12.42
CA CYS A 320 -5.83 3.15 -13.73
C CYS A 320 -4.76 2.74 -14.77
N ILE A 321 -3.51 2.46 -14.38
CA ILE A 321 -2.44 1.96 -15.26
C ILE A 321 -2.61 0.46 -15.56
N VAL A 322 -3.23 -0.34 -14.71
CA VAL A 322 -3.68 -1.70 -15.08
C VAL A 322 -4.99 -1.65 -15.89
N LEU A 323 -5.85 -0.65 -15.66
CA LEU A 323 -7.22 -0.57 -16.19
C LEU A 323 -7.34 0.00 -17.60
N VAL A 324 -6.56 1.04 -17.94
CA VAL A 324 -6.48 1.56 -19.33
C VAL A 324 -5.91 0.51 -20.29
N TRP A 325 -5.24 -0.49 -19.72
CA TRP A 325 -4.31 -1.37 -20.40
C TRP A 325 -4.93 -2.79 -20.53
N GLN A 326 -5.63 -3.31 -19.51
CA GLN A 326 -6.28 -4.64 -19.56
C GLN A 326 -7.74 -4.59 -20.04
N SER A 327 -8.03 -3.95 -21.18
CA SER A 327 -9.42 -3.78 -21.64
C SER A 327 -10.06 -5.03 -22.26
N SER A 328 -9.34 -5.80 -23.10
CA SER A 328 -9.98 -6.81 -23.96
C SER A 328 -9.38 -8.22 -23.88
N GLN A 329 -9.72 -8.98 -22.83
CA GLN A 329 -9.69 -10.45 -22.89
C GLN A 329 -11.08 -11.05 -22.62
N PRO A 330 -11.73 -11.68 -23.64
CA PRO A 330 -12.94 -12.45 -23.43
C PRO A 330 -12.61 -13.79 -22.76
N ASP A 331 -13.31 -14.11 -21.67
CA ASP A 331 -13.30 -15.46 -21.10
C ASP A 331 -13.92 -16.44 -22.12
N PRO A 332 -13.30 -17.59 -22.42
CA PRO A 332 -13.70 -18.47 -23.55
C PRO A 332 -15.01 -19.26 -23.32
N GLY A 333 -15.91 -18.77 -22.48
CA GLY A 333 -17.18 -19.41 -22.12
C GLY A 333 -18.44 -18.60 -22.40
N ASP A 334 -18.36 -17.27 -22.58
CA ASP A 334 -19.55 -16.41 -22.64
C ASP A 334 -19.89 -15.95 -24.08
N ARG A 335 -20.77 -16.70 -24.73
CA ARG A 335 -21.47 -16.30 -25.97
C ARG A 335 -22.97 -16.31 -25.72
N SER A 336 -23.44 -15.35 -24.92
CA SER A 336 -24.86 -15.20 -24.58
C SER A 336 -25.69 -14.67 -25.76
N ALA A 337 -26.90 -15.22 -25.95
CA ALA A 337 -27.75 -14.89 -27.08
C ALA A 337 -28.57 -13.61 -26.85
N ALA A 338 -28.35 -12.59 -27.70
CA ALA A 338 -29.04 -11.31 -27.61
C ALA A 338 -30.57 -11.45 -27.70
N ARG A 339 -31.28 -10.64 -26.89
CA ARG A 339 -32.73 -10.39 -27.01
C ARG A 339 -32.97 -8.91 -27.31
N PRO A 340 -33.91 -8.56 -28.20
CA PRO A 340 -34.22 -7.17 -28.49
C PRO A 340 -34.82 -6.46 -27.27
N ARG A 341 -34.24 -5.33 -26.87
CA ARG A 341 -34.86 -4.39 -25.92
C ARG A 341 -35.83 -3.48 -26.70
N VAL A 342 -36.97 -3.14 -26.09
CA VAL A 342 -37.97 -2.21 -26.67
C VAL A 342 -37.78 -0.84 -26.04
N SER A 343 -37.66 0.21 -26.87
CA SER A 343 -37.47 1.58 -26.42
C SER A 343 -38.74 2.16 -25.77
N PRO A 344 -38.63 2.84 -24.60
CA PRO A 344 -39.68 3.72 -24.09
C PRO A 344 -39.70 5.07 -24.82
N ASP A 345 -40.88 5.63 -25.05
CA ASP A 345 -41.03 6.91 -25.76
C ASP A 345 -40.63 8.15 -24.92
N PHE A 346 -39.85 9.02 -25.57
CA PHE A 346 -39.88 10.49 -25.52
C PHE A 346 -40.24 11.20 -24.20
N VAL A 347 -39.24 11.81 -23.55
CA VAL A 347 -39.42 12.86 -22.53
C VAL A 347 -38.89 14.20 -23.07
N PRO A 348 -39.70 15.28 -23.13
CA PRO A 348 -39.27 16.56 -23.70
C PRO A 348 -38.38 17.38 -22.74
N PRO A 349 -37.38 18.13 -23.25
CA PRO A 349 -36.47 18.93 -22.42
C PRO A 349 -37.12 20.22 -21.89
N VAL A 350 -36.94 20.50 -20.60
CA VAL A 350 -37.44 21.73 -19.94
C VAL A 350 -36.44 22.87 -20.11
N ILE A 351 -36.74 23.82 -21.01
CA ILE A 351 -35.90 24.99 -21.30
C ILE A 351 -36.06 26.06 -20.21
N ASN A 352 -35.27 25.97 -19.13
CA ASN A 352 -35.18 27.02 -18.11
C ASN A 352 -34.27 28.18 -18.56
N ARG A 353 -34.83 29.12 -19.30
CA ARG A 353 -34.18 30.39 -19.68
C ARG A 353 -34.10 31.35 -18.48
N SER A 354 -33.02 31.29 -17.71
CA SER A 354 -32.68 32.36 -16.75
C SER A 354 -31.89 33.48 -17.43
N THR A 355 -32.35 34.72 -17.25
CA THR A 355 -31.72 35.91 -17.81
C THR A 355 -30.52 36.36 -16.99
N ALA A 356 -29.42 36.71 -17.66
CA ALA A 356 -28.29 37.38 -17.03
C ALA A 356 -28.75 38.72 -16.43
N ARG A 357 -28.31 39.00 -15.19
CA ARG A 357 -28.54 40.29 -14.53
C ARG A 357 -27.22 40.78 -13.95
N SER A 358 -26.66 41.81 -14.57
CA SER A 358 -25.49 42.51 -14.03
C SER A 358 -25.87 43.20 -12.72
N GLY A 359 -24.96 43.14 -11.75
CA GLY A 359 -25.07 43.78 -10.45
C GLY A 359 -23.68 43.84 -9.83
N ASN A 360 -23.03 45.00 -9.96
CA ASN A 360 -21.88 45.32 -9.12
C ASN A 360 -22.41 45.59 -7.71
N ASP A 361 -21.92 44.86 -6.72
CA ASP A 361 -21.73 45.38 -5.38
C ASP A 361 -20.47 44.74 -4.80
N SER A 362 -19.53 45.59 -4.39
CA SER A 362 -18.25 45.20 -3.80
C SER A 362 -18.25 45.55 -2.31
N ASP A 363 -18.15 44.56 -1.43
CA ASP A 363 -17.96 44.81 0.00
C ASP A 363 -17.03 43.77 0.65
N ALA A 364 -16.54 44.09 1.84
CA ALA A 364 -15.23 43.68 2.34
C ALA A 364 -15.04 42.18 2.65
N THR A 365 -13.89 41.66 2.21
CA THR A 365 -13.32 40.38 2.68
C THR A 365 -12.88 40.47 4.14
N PRO A 366 -13.34 39.59 5.04
CA PRO A 366 -12.65 39.33 6.31
C PRO A 366 -11.37 38.54 5.99
N GLY A 367 -10.21 39.11 6.27
CA GLY A 367 -8.93 38.49 5.93
C GLY A 367 -8.67 37.22 6.74
N ASN A 368 -8.66 36.07 6.06
CA ASN A 368 -7.91 34.90 6.51
C ASN A 368 -6.49 34.94 5.92
N GLU A 369 -5.57 34.27 6.60
CA GLU A 369 -4.14 34.26 6.31
C GLU A 369 -3.83 33.73 4.90
N GLY A 370 -2.92 34.40 4.17
CA GLY A 370 -2.61 34.10 2.78
C GLY A 370 -1.30 33.32 2.58
N ALA A 371 -1.02 32.99 1.31
CA ALA A 371 0.24 32.43 0.80
C ALA A 371 0.56 30.94 1.06
N ASP A 372 -0.46 30.06 1.09
CA ASP A 372 -0.26 28.59 0.96
C ASP A 372 -0.44 28.07 -0.49
N SER A 373 -0.93 28.90 -1.43
CA SER A 373 -1.25 28.47 -2.81
C SER A 373 -0.03 28.10 -3.66
N GLU A 374 1.12 28.77 -3.45
CA GLU A 374 2.37 28.50 -4.18
C GLU A 374 2.96 27.10 -3.87
N LEU A 375 2.53 26.44 -2.79
CA LEU A 375 2.99 25.10 -2.39
C LEU A 375 2.37 23.96 -3.20
N PHE A 376 1.44 24.24 -4.11
CA PHE A 376 0.74 23.26 -4.95
C PHE A 376 0.80 23.58 -6.47
N ALA A 377 1.77 24.40 -6.90
CA ALA A 377 2.00 24.68 -8.31
C ALA A 377 2.70 23.49 -9.01
N PRO A 378 2.21 22.97 -10.15
CA PRO A 378 2.98 22.02 -10.95
C PRO A 378 4.25 22.70 -11.51
N PRO A 379 5.30 21.94 -11.87
CA PRO A 379 6.55 22.53 -12.37
C PRO A 379 6.38 23.33 -13.67
N GLN A 380 5.36 23.02 -14.47
CA GLN A 380 4.96 23.76 -15.67
C GLN A 380 3.41 23.77 -15.78
N PRO A 381 2.71 24.78 -15.23
CA PRO A 381 1.28 24.98 -15.46
C PRO A 381 1.03 25.56 -16.86
N THR A 382 0.03 25.03 -17.55
CA THR A 382 -0.46 25.52 -18.86
C THR A 382 -1.82 26.21 -18.74
N GLU A 383 -2.44 26.17 -17.55
CA GLU A 383 -3.80 26.64 -17.23
C GLU A 383 -4.94 26.00 -18.06
N THR A 384 -4.63 25.02 -18.90
CA THR A 384 -5.57 24.33 -19.79
C THR A 384 -5.75 22.87 -19.41
N ALA A 385 -6.96 22.50 -18.99
CA ALA A 385 -7.33 21.12 -18.72
C ALA A 385 -7.35 20.26 -19.99
N PHE A 386 -7.14 18.94 -19.84
CA PHE A 386 -7.07 18.01 -20.96
C PHE A 386 -8.38 17.96 -21.76
N ARG A 387 -8.25 17.85 -23.08
CA ARG A 387 -9.36 17.99 -24.03
C ARG A 387 -10.40 16.87 -23.89
N LEU A 388 -11.68 17.24 -24.02
CA LEU A 388 -12.85 16.36 -23.92
C LEU A 388 -13.56 16.13 -25.26
N ASP A 389 -13.02 16.65 -26.37
CA ASP A 389 -13.57 16.40 -27.71
C ASP A 389 -13.31 14.95 -28.12
N GLY A 390 -14.26 14.32 -28.82
CA GLY A 390 -14.17 12.93 -29.26
C GLY A 390 -14.50 11.88 -28.18
N LEU A 391 -15.20 12.27 -27.10
CA LEU A 391 -15.65 11.36 -26.04
C LEU A 391 -17.19 11.27 -26.01
N PRO A 392 -17.79 10.12 -25.65
CA PRO A 392 -19.24 10.00 -25.48
C PRO A 392 -19.72 10.77 -24.23
N PRO A 393 -20.98 11.24 -24.20
CA PRO A 393 -21.54 11.95 -23.05
C PRO A 393 -21.68 11.05 -21.80
N GLY A 394 -21.67 11.66 -20.62
CA GLY A 394 -21.97 10.97 -19.35
C GLY A 394 -20.90 10.01 -18.75
N PRO A 395 -19.58 10.20 -18.93
CA PRO A 395 -18.57 9.29 -18.38
C PRO A 395 -18.58 9.25 -16.84
N GLY A 396 -18.43 8.06 -16.28
CA GLY A 396 -18.26 7.84 -14.83
C GLY A 396 -16.82 8.01 -14.35
N MET A 397 -15.86 7.78 -15.26
CA MET A 397 -14.43 8.03 -15.10
C MET A 397 -13.80 8.48 -16.44
N LEU A 398 -12.79 9.34 -16.33
CA LEU A 398 -11.90 9.80 -17.39
C LEU A 398 -10.45 9.50 -16.99
N ILE A 399 -9.64 9.04 -17.92
CA ILE A 399 -8.20 8.84 -17.75
C ILE A 399 -7.48 9.45 -18.96
N HIS A 400 -6.64 10.45 -18.73
CA HIS A 400 -5.81 11.09 -19.74
C HIS A 400 -4.35 10.74 -19.47
N LEU A 401 -3.65 10.21 -20.45
CA LEU A 401 -2.24 9.89 -20.39
C LEU A 401 -1.52 10.36 -21.65
N ARG A 402 -0.19 10.50 -21.56
CA ARG A 402 0.67 10.96 -22.66
C ARG A 402 1.73 9.90 -22.95
N PRO A 403 1.40 8.83 -23.71
CA PRO A 403 2.27 7.65 -23.83
C PRO A 403 3.67 7.98 -24.32
N SER A 404 3.82 8.90 -25.29
CA SER A 404 5.11 9.41 -25.75
C SER A 404 6.03 9.92 -24.63
N ASP A 405 5.49 10.60 -23.62
CA ASP A 405 6.26 11.15 -22.51
C ASP A 405 6.75 10.05 -21.56
N TRP A 406 5.91 9.04 -21.30
CA TRP A 406 6.29 7.88 -20.49
C TRP A 406 7.34 7.00 -21.17
N MET A 407 7.33 6.92 -22.51
CA MET A 407 8.36 6.21 -23.28
C MET A 407 9.65 7.03 -23.44
N ALA A 408 9.58 8.37 -23.36
CA ALA A 408 10.76 9.24 -23.44
C ALA A 408 11.55 9.33 -22.12
N ASP A 409 10.88 9.28 -20.96
CA ASP A 409 11.51 9.38 -19.65
C ASP A 409 12.02 8.02 -19.12
N GLN A 410 13.21 7.99 -18.52
CA GLN A 410 13.84 6.74 -18.06
C GLN A 410 13.11 6.13 -16.86
N ASP A 411 12.57 6.97 -15.97
CA ASP A 411 11.75 6.51 -14.84
C ASP A 411 10.33 6.16 -15.28
N GLY A 412 9.79 6.81 -16.33
CA GLY A 412 8.56 6.38 -17.01
C GLY A 412 8.69 4.95 -17.54
N GLN A 413 9.76 4.68 -18.30
CA GLN A 413 10.13 3.33 -18.73
C GLN A 413 10.33 2.36 -17.54
N ALA A 414 10.89 2.82 -16.41
CA ALA A 414 11.06 1.99 -15.22
C ALA A 414 9.72 1.56 -14.60
N VAL A 415 8.72 2.45 -14.52
CA VAL A 415 7.35 2.11 -14.08
C VAL A 415 6.69 1.13 -15.05
N ILE A 416 6.77 1.40 -16.36
CA ILE A 416 6.24 0.52 -17.41
C ILE A 416 6.85 -0.88 -17.31
N LYS A 417 8.16 -0.97 -17.09
CA LYS A 417 8.89 -2.21 -16.89
C LYS A 417 8.54 -2.91 -15.58
N ALA A 418 8.34 -2.17 -14.49
CA ALA A 418 7.92 -2.73 -13.19
C ALA A 418 6.52 -3.36 -13.27
N LEU A 419 5.66 -2.85 -14.15
CA LEU A 419 4.31 -3.34 -14.42
C LEU A 419 4.22 -4.26 -15.65
N SER A 420 5.32 -4.60 -16.31
CA SER A 420 5.27 -5.24 -17.64
C SER A 420 4.48 -6.55 -17.75
N PRO A 421 4.35 -7.42 -16.72
CA PRO A 421 3.47 -8.61 -16.79
C PRO A 421 1.99 -8.25 -16.90
N GLU A 422 1.58 -7.11 -16.34
CA GLU A 422 0.22 -6.59 -16.41
C GLU A 422 -0.05 -5.73 -17.65
N LEU A 423 1.03 -5.21 -18.24
CA LEU A 423 1.06 -4.04 -19.12
C LEU A 423 1.52 -4.36 -20.56
N SER A 424 1.96 -5.59 -20.84
CA SER A 424 2.46 -6.01 -22.16
C SER A 424 1.34 -6.20 -23.19
N GLY A 425 0.41 -7.13 -22.96
CA GLY A 425 -0.73 -7.40 -23.86
C GLY A 425 -1.65 -6.17 -24.06
N ALA A 426 -1.49 -5.17 -23.22
CA ALA A 426 -2.12 -3.87 -23.31
C ALA A 426 -1.46 -2.88 -24.28
N MET A 427 -0.12 -2.90 -24.36
CA MET A 427 0.61 -2.20 -25.41
C MET A 427 0.30 -2.82 -26.76
N ASP A 428 0.17 -4.14 -26.79
CA ASP A 428 -0.26 -4.89 -27.97
C ASP A 428 -1.70 -4.49 -28.35
N GLU A 429 -2.67 -4.48 -27.41
CA GLU A 429 -4.04 -4.01 -27.65
C GLU A 429 -4.10 -2.53 -28.07
N LEU A 430 -3.31 -1.65 -27.46
CA LEU A 430 -3.21 -0.24 -27.83
C LEU A 430 -2.68 -0.08 -29.27
N ALA A 431 -1.63 -0.82 -29.63
CA ALA A 431 -1.03 -0.76 -30.95
C ALA A 431 -1.93 -1.39 -32.03
N GLU A 432 -2.67 -2.44 -31.70
CA GLU A 432 -3.67 -3.06 -32.58
C GLU A 432 -4.86 -2.14 -32.83
N ARG A 433 -5.52 -1.65 -31.77
CA ARG A 433 -6.72 -0.78 -31.85
C ARG A 433 -6.46 0.64 -32.33
N THR A 434 -5.20 1.08 -32.44
CA THR A 434 -4.85 2.39 -33.01
C THR A 434 -4.05 2.29 -34.31
N GLY A 435 -3.45 1.14 -34.62
CA GLY A 435 -2.47 0.99 -35.70
C GLY A 435 -1.19 1.81 -35.50
N ARG A 436 -0.86 2.17 -34.25
CA ARG A 436 0.20 3.12 -33.86
C ARG A 436 0.99 2.62 -32.65
N ALA A 437 2.31 2.76 -32.68
CA ALA A 437 3.15 2.54 -31.49
C ALA A 437 2.87 3.63 -30.44
N ALA A 438 3.08 3.33 -29.15
CA ALA A 438 2.81 4.28 -28.06
C ALA A 438 3.65 5.57 -28.18
N GLU A 439 4.85 5.47 -28.73
CA GLU A 439 5.74 6.58 -29.03
C GLU A 439 5.18 7.56 -30.08
N GLU A 440 4.23 7.12 -30.92
CA GLU A 440 3.53 7.96 -31.91
C GLU A 440 2.31 8.70 -31.31
N ILE A 441 1.91 8.40 -30.07
CA ILE A 441 0.70 8.92 -29.41
C ILE A 441 1.08 10.04 -28.41
N ALA A 442 0.72 11.28 -28.73
CA ALA A 442 1.02 12.46 -27.91
C ALA A 442 0.10 12.61 -26.69
N SER A 443 -1.17 12.22 -26.86
CA SER A 443 -2.14 12.07 -25.77
C SER A 443 -3.21 11.04 -26.11
N LEU A 444 -3.68 10.36 -25.08
CA LEU A 444 -4.73 9.36 -25.10
C LEU A 444 -5.69 9.69 -23.96
N THR A 445 -6.93 10.08 -24.27
CA THR A 445 -7.99 10.35 -23.29
C THR A 445 -9.04 9.26 -23.39
N ILE A 446 -9.30 8.59 -22.27
CA ILE A 446 -10.16 7.41 -22.19
C ILE A 446 -11.33 7.74 -21.29
N SER A 447 -12.53 7.60 -21.84
CA SER A 447 -13.78 7.68 -21.11
C SER A 447 -14.29 6.28 -20.78
N LEU A 448 -14.84 6.13 -19.57
CA LEU A 448 -15.42 4.88 -19.10
C LEU A 448 -16.87 5.11 -18.67
N HIS A 449 -17.74 4.26 -19.18
CA HIS A 449 -19.20 4.35 -19.08
C HIS A 449 -19.77 3.08 -18.43
N PRO A 450 -20.98 3.12 -17.85
CA PRO A 450 -21.63 1.92 -17.31
C PRO A 450 -21.88 0.90 -18.43
N GLY A 451 -21.28 -0.29 -18.32
CA GLY A 451 -21.46 -1.40 -19.26
C GLY A 451 -22.14 -2.61 -18.61
N ASP A 452 -22.42 -3.64 -19.43
CA ASP A 452 -23.11 -4.84 -18.95
C ASP A 452 -22.30 -5.62 -17.90
N SER A 453 -23.02 -6.29 -17.00
CA SER A 453 -22.47 -7.13 -15.92
C SER A 453 -21.46 -6.45 -14.96
N GLY A 454 -21.38 -5.13 -14.92
CA GLY A 454 -20.46 -4.42 -14.01
C GLY A 454 -19.00 -4.40 -14.50
N ARG A 455 -18.79 -4.57 -15.81
CA ARG A 455 -17.58 -4.17 -16.54
C ARG A 455 -17.89 -2.83 -17.23
N PRO A 456 -17.02 -1.82 -17.20
CA PRO A 456 -17.27 -0.56 -17.89
C PRO A 456 -17.05 -0.70 -19.41
N GLU A 457 -17.88 -0.04 -20.21
CA GLU A 457 -17.55 0.22 -21.62
C GLU A 457 -16.51 1.35 -21.70
N MET A 458 -15.62 1.28 -22.70
CA MET A 458 -14.53 2.23 -22.87
C MET A 458 -14.54 2.87 -24.25
N THR A 459 -14.16 4.14 -24.34
CA THR A 459 -13.96 4.86 -25.60
C THR A 459 -12.75 5.76 -25.49
N TRP A 460 -11.88 5.71 -26.50
CA TRP A 460 -10.56 6.33 -26.52
C TRP A 460 -10.53 7.47 -27.56
N ALA A 461 -10.26 8.69 -27.14
CA ALA A 461 -9.86 9.79 -28.02
C ALA A 461 -8.33 9.85 -28.09
N VAL A 462 -7.77 9.79 -29.29
CA VAL A 462 -6.34 9.64 -29.55
C VAL A 462 -5.82 10.85 -30.31
N ASP A 463 -4.74 11.47 -29.81
CA ASP A 463 -3.96 12.51 -30.48
C ASP A 463 -2.60 11.96 -30.91
N LEU A 464 -2.28 12.08 -32.19
CA LEU A 464 -1.01 11.62 -32.76
C LEU A 464 0.06 12.72 -32.70
N ALA A 465 1.28 12.34 -32.30
CA ALA A 465 2.44 13.24 -32.23
C ALA A 465 2.90 13.74 -33.62
N THR A 466 2.62 12.95 -34.66
CA THR A 466 2.80 13.34 -36.07
C THR A 466 1.52 13.01 -36.82
N PRO A 467 0.88 13.98 -37.50
CA PRO A 467 -0.30 13.70 -38.32
C PRO A 467 0.01 12.71 -39.45
N VAL A 468 -0.89 11.75 -39.70
CA VAL A 468 -0.70 10.67 -40.69
C VAL A 468 -1.69 10.80 -41.85
N ASN A 469 -1.40 10.21 -43.01
CA ASN A 469 -2.37 10.23 -44.10
C ASN A 469 -3.62 9.40 -43.75
N ARG A 470 -4.79 10.03 -43.78
CA ARG A 470 -6.06 9.41 -43.35
C ARG A 470 -6.42 8.17 -44.17
N GLN A 471 -6.25 8.22 -45.49
CA GLN A 471 -6.63 7.11 -46.38
C GLN A 471 -5.75 5.89 -46.12
N ASN A 472 -4.42 6.09 -46.06
CA ASN A 472 -3.47 5.00 -45.79
C ASN A 472 -3.73 4.33 -44.43
N TRP A 473 -4.15 5.08 -43.41
CA TRP A 473 -4.44 4.53 -42.08
C TRP A 473 -5.78 3.76 -42.02
N VAL A 474 -6.82 4.27 -42.69
CA VAL A 474 -8.09 3.54 -42.89
C VAL A 474 -7.86 2.21 -43.63
N GLU A 475 -7.02 2.22 -44.68
CA GLU A 475 -6.62 1.01 -45.41
C GLU A 475 -5.74 0.07 -44.58
N GLN A 476 -4.83 0.60 -43.75
CA GLN A 476 -3.96 -0.18 -42.85
C GLN A 476 -4.78 -0.94 -41.79
N LEU A 477 -5.83 -0.35 -41.25
CA LEU A 477 -6.75 -0.98 -40.29
C LEU A 477 -7.90 -1.76 -40.94
N GLY A 478 -8.01 -1.76 -42.28
CA GLY A 478 -9.04 -2.48 -43.01
C GLY A 478 -10.47 -1.98 -42.77
N LEU A 479 -10.65 -0.68 -42.49
CA LEU A 479 -11.93 -0.13 -42.04
C LEU A 479 -12.86 0.24 -43.21
N SER A 480 -14.09 -0.25 -43.15
CA SER A 480 -15.20 0.10 -44.04
C SER A 480 -15.85 1.43 -43.62
N LEU A 481 -16.29 2.24 -44.59
CA LEU A 481 -17.07 3.46 -44.31
C LEU A 481 -18.53 3.09 -44.04
N SER A 482 -18.97 3.34 -42.81
CA SER A 482 -20.30 3.08 -42.28
C SER A 482 -21.06 4.40 -42.02
N MET A 483 -22.38 4.30 -41.81
CA MET A 483 -23.21 5.45 -41.43
C MET A 483 -24.06 5.13 -40.21
N THR A 484 -24.17 6.07 -39.28
CA THR A 484 -25.07 5.97 -38.11
C THR A 484 -26.54 6.01 -38.56
N ALA A 485 -27.46 5.61 -37.67
CA ALA A 485 -28.90 5.77 -37.90
C ALA A 485 -29.34 7.24 -38.15
N THR A 486 -28.56 8.19 -37.62
CA THR A 486 -28.68 9.64 -37.80
C THR A 486 -27.96 10.20 -39.03
N GLY A 487 -27.32 9.34 -39.84
CA GLY A 487 -26.68 9.71 -41.11
C GLY A 487 -25.29 10.34 -40.96
N LYS A 488 -24.65 10.23 -39.79
CA LYS A 488 -23.26 10.64 -39.57
C LYS A 488 -22.31 9.57 -40.11
N LYS A 489 -21.09 9.96 -40.49
CA LYS A 489 -20.05 9.03 -40.96
C LYS A 489 -19.30 8.45 -39.77
N ILE A 490 -19.12 7.13 -39.78
CA ILE A 490 -18.20 6.40 -38.89
C ILE A 490 -17.44 5.38 -39.73
N TYR A 491 -16.29 4.93 -39.28
CA TYR A 491 -15.56 3.81 -39.89
C TYR A 491 -15.68 2.60 -38.97
N SER A 492 -15.79 1.38 -39.49
CA SER A 492 -15.90 0.16 -38.69
C SER A 492 -15.24 -1.02 -39.39
N GLY A 493 -14.96 -2.10 -38.65
CA GLY A 493 -14.72 -3.39 -39.29
C GLY A 493 -15.99 -3.96 -39.94
N ASP A 494 -15.83 -5.07 -40.64
CA ASP A 494 -16.93 -5.84 -41.24
C ASP A 494 -17.60 -6.82 -40.24
N ASP A 495 -17.03 -6.99 -39.04
CA ASP A 495 -17.55 -7.84 -37.96
C ASP A 495 -18.48 -7.02 -37.03
N PRO A 496 -19.69 -7.50 -36.67
CA PRO A 496 -20.61 -6.78 -35.79
C PRO A 496 -20.06 -6.51 -34.38
N ASP A 497 -19.08 -7.29 -33.90
CA ASP A 497 -18.42 -7.08 -32.60
C ASP A 497 -17.13 -6.22 -32.71
N SER A 498 -16.84 -5.65 -33.89
CA SER A 498 -15.64 -4.83 -34.12
C SER A 498 -15.74 -3.40 -33.59
N ASP A 499 -14.56 -2.79 -33.34
CA ASP A 499 -14.45 -1.37 -33.04
C ASP A 499 -14.96 -0.49 -34.18
N ALA A 500 -15.64 0.59 -33.78
CA ALA A 500 -15.92 1.74 -34.63
C ALA A 500 -14.92 2.86 -34.36
N TYR A 501 -14.77 3.73 -35.35
CA TYR A 501 -13.84 4.84 -35.36
C TYR A 501 -14.54 6.11 -35.87
N PHE A 502 -14.41 7.22 -35.13
CA PHE A 502 -14.86 8.54 -35.58
C PHE A 502 -13.66 9.41 -35.94
N ILE A 503 -13.71 10.01 -37.13
CA ILE A 503 -12.69 10.93 -37.64
C ILE A 503 -13.35 12.30 -37.81
N PRO A 504 -13.00 13.33 -37.00
CA PRO A 504 -13.65 14.63 -37.08
C PRO A 504 -13.29 15.37 -38.39
N GLU A 505 -14.29 15.81 -39.16
CA GLU A 505 -14.07 16.48 -40.46
C GLU A 505 -13.53 17.92 -40.29
N HIS A 506 -12.20 18.06 -40.22
CA HIS A 506 -11.49 19.34 -40.23
C HIS A 506 -11.07 19.79 -41.65
N ASP A 507 -10.72 21.07 -41.80
CA ASP A 507 -10.40 21.71 -43.10
C ASP A 507 -9.23 21.06 -43.87
N ASP A 508 -8.24 20.47 -43.19
CA ASP A 508 -7.19 19.67 -43.86
C ASP A 508 -7.62 18.20 -43.99
N VAL A 509 -8.50 17.98 -44.97
CA VAL A 509 -9.22 16.72 -45.26
C VAL A 509 -8.27 15.53 -45.54
N SER A 510 -6.96 15.74 -45.66
CA SER A 510 -5.97 14.72 -46.01
C SER A 510 -5.23 14.09 -44.81
N MET A 511 -5.07 14.84 -43.72
CA MET A 511 -4.19 14.47 -42.60
C MET A 511 -4.98 14.20 -41.32
N LEU A 512 -4.72 13.06 -40.69
CA LEU A 512 -5.30 12.62 -39.44
C LEU A 512 -4.36 12.96 -38.28
N SER A 513 -4.73 13.93 -37.45
CA SER A 513 -4.07 14.24 -36.17
C SER A 513 -4.82 13.64 -34.97
N ARG A 514 -6.14 13.44 -35.09
CA ARG A 514 -7.01 12.93 -34.02
C ARG A 514 -8.09 12.00 -34.57
N PHE A 515 -8.40 10.96 -33.81
CA PHE A 515 -9.58 10.11 -33.99
C PHE A 515 -10.12 9.62 -32.64
N THR A 516 -11.32 9.04 -32.67
CA THR A 516 -11.91 8.30 -31.55
C THR A 516 -12.06 6.83 -31.95
N VAL A 517 -11.86 5.88 -31.02
CA VAL A 517 -12.13 4.45 -31.18
C VAL A 517 -12.92 3.89 -29.99
N GLY A 518 -13.86 2.97 -30.25
CA GLY A 518 -14.68 2.31 -29.24
C GLY A 518 -15.86 1.51 -29.83
N SER A 519 -16.79 1.08 -28.99
CA SER A 519 -17.97 0.31 -29.43
C SER A 519 -18.84 1.11 -30.42
N VAL A 520 -19.47 0.41 -31.38
CA VAL A 520 -20.34 1.03 -32.40
C VAL A 520 -21.41 1.99 -31.80
N PRO A 521 -22.07 1.67 -30.66
CA PRO A 521 -22.98 2.61 -29.99
C PRO A 521 -22.27 3.88 -29.50
N MET A 522 -21.19 3.75 -28.72
CA MET A 522 -20.48 4.88 -28.12
C MET A 522 -19.90 5.83 -29.19
N VAL A 523 -19.35 5.27 -30.26
CA VAL A 523 -18.80 6.05 -31.37
C VAL A 523 -19.90 6.69 -32.23
N SER A 524 -21.09 6.10 -32.28
CA SER A 524 -22.27 6.75 -32.89
C SER A 524 -22.71 7.98 -32.08
N GLU A 525 -22.72 7.92 -30.74
CA GLU A 525 -23.01 9.10 -29.90
C GLU A 525 -21.97 10.22 -30.09
N VAL A 526 -20.69 9.86 -30.20
CA VAL A 526 -19.60 10.81 -30.53
C VAL A 526 -19.84 11.46 -31.90
N ALA A 527 -20.25 10.68 -32.90
CA ALA A 527 -20.54 11.20 -34.24
C ALA A 527 -21.79 12.10 -34.27
N GLU A 528 -22.78 11.85 -33.41
CA GLU A 528 -23.99 12.67 -33.29
C GLU A 528 -23.71 14.06 -32.73
N ILE A 529 -22.72 14.20 -31.83
CA ILE A 529 -22.22 15.49 -31.34
C ILE A 529 -21.09 16.09 -32.20
N ASP A 530 -20.85 15.56 -33.41
CA ASP A 530 -19.74 15.93 -34.32
C ASP A 530 -18.34 15.87 -33.65
N GLY A 531 -18.19 15.04 -32.63
CA GLY A 531 -16.98 14.91 -31.83
C GLY A 531 -16.64 16.13 -30.96
N LEU A 532 -17.57 17.06 -30.73
CA LEU A 532 -17.35 18.23 -29.89
C LEU A 532 -17.14 17.86 -28.40
N ALA A 533 -16.54 18.77 -27.63
CA ALA A 533 -16.31 18.58 -26.20
C ALA A 533 -17.60 18.35 -25.41
N ILE A 534 -17.64 17.25 -24.65
CA ILE A 534 -18.76 16.92 -23.76
C ILE A 534 -18.84 17.85 -22.54
N SER A 535 -20.06 18.03 -22.01
CA SER A 535 -20.29 18.69 -20.72
C SER A 535 -20.26 17.67 -19.58
N LEU A 536 -19.37 17.85 -18.60
CA LEU A 536 -19.28 16.94 -17.45
C LEU A 536 -20.30 17.29 -16.36
N PRO A 537 -20.79 16.30 -15.58
CA PRO A 537 -21.50 16.53 -14.33
C PRO A 537 -20.69 17.44 -13.39
N ARG A 538 -21.36 18.36 -12.69
CA ARG A 538 -20.72 19.45 -11.90
C ARG A 538 -19.56 19.02 -11.00
N ASN A 539 -19.64 17.83 -10.39
CA ASN A 539 -18.64 17.33 -9.44
C ASN A 539 -17.39 16.76 -10.15
N LEU A 540 -17.56 16.21 -11.37
CA LEU A 540 -16.46 15.84 -12.26
C LEU A 540 -15.83 17.11 -12.86
N GLN A 541 -16.67 18.04 -13.33
CA GLN A 541 -16.25 19.34 -13.87
C GLN A 541 -15.34 20.10 -12.90
N SER A 542 -15.72 20.19 -11.62
CA SER A 542 -14.93 20.93 -10.61
C SER A 542 -13.54 20.36 -10.36
N VAL A 543 -13.36 19.03 -10.46
CA VAL A 543 -12.04 18.42 -10.28
C VAL A 543 -11.25 18.36 -11.61
N TRP A 544 -11.92 18.19 -12.75
CA TRP A 544 -11.32 18.21 -14.10
C TRP A 544 -10.66 19.56 -14.44
N GLN A 545 -11.26 20.67 -14.02
CA GLN A 545 -10.72 22.03 -14.21
C GLN A 545 -9.35 22.26 -13.53
N HIS A 546 -8.91 21.33 -12.67
CA HIS A 546 -7.63 21.37 -11.96
C HIS A 546 -6.61 20.32 -12.46
N CYS A 547 -6.95 19.58 -13.52
CA CYS A 547 -6.00 18.79 -14.32
C CYS A 547 -5.39 19.67 -15.41
N ASP A 548 -4.23 19.28 -15.95
CA ASP A 548 -3.54 20.01 -17.02
C ASP A 548 -3.26 19.07 -18.21
N GLN A 549 -3.46 19.55 -19.44
CA GLN A 549 -3.27 18.79 -20.67
C GLN A 549 -1.83 18.32 -20.91
N THR A 550 -0.85 18.83 -20.16
CA THR A 550 0.56 18.48 -20.30
C THR A 550 1.05 17.48 -19.27
N GLN A 551 0.28 17.21 -18.21
CA GLN A 551 0.59 16.20 -17.19
C GLN A 551 0.70 14.80 -17.80
N SER A 552 1.67 14.02 -17.33
CA SER A 552 1.96 12.68 -17.84
C SER A 552 0.79 11.70 -17.62
N LEU A 553 0.04 11.87 -16.52
CA LEU A 553 -1.19 11.12 -16.22
C LEU A 553 -2.16 11.97 -15.39
N SER A 554 -3.41 12.05 -15.83
CA SER A 554 -4.56 12.62 -15.11
C SER A 554 -5.70 11.59 -15.06
N VAL A 555 -6.27 11.38 -13.87
CA VAL A 555 -7.44 10.53 -13.64
C VAL A 555 -8.52 11.39 -12.99
N VAL A 556 -9.75 11.35 -13.51
CA VAL A 556 -10.90 12.10 -12.97
C VAL A 556 -12.11 11.16 -12.88
N LEU A 557 -12.71 10.99 -11.70
CA LEU A 557 -13.81 10.03 -11.51
C LEU A 557 -14.84 10.42 -10.46
N THR A 558 -16.01 9.77 -10.54
CA THR A 558 -16.95 9.71 -9.42
C THR A 558 -16.68 8.46 -8.58
N PRO A 559 -16.62 8.57 -7.24
CA PRO A 559 -16.47 7.41 -6.36
C PRO A 559 -17.50 6.31 -6.57
N ASN A 560 -18.76 6.68 -6.86
CA ASN A 560 -19.85 5.71 -7.01
C ASN A 560 -19.56 4.71 -8.14
N PHE A 561 -19.15 5.19 -9.31
CA PHE A 561 -18.88 4.40 -10.51
C PHE A 561 -17.94 3.20 -10.27
N LEU A 562 -16.89 3.38 -9.47
CA LEU A 562 -15.95 2.31 -9.11
C LEU A 562 -16.59 1.16 -8.30
N PHE A 563 -17.65 1.45 -7.55
CA PHE A 563 -18.28 0.51 -6.61
C PHE A 563 -19.65 0.00 -7.07
N THR A 564 -20.31 0.68 -8.02
CA THR A 564 -21.53 0.23 -8.70
C THR A 564 -21.21 -0.38 -10.06
N ASP A 565 -20.83 0.45 -11.03
CA ASP A 565 -20.90 0.13 -12.47
C ASP A 565 -19.62 -0.56 -12.98
N ALA A 566 -18.48 -0.31 -12.33
CA ALA A 566 -17.21 -0.96 -12.62
C ALA A 566 -16.86 -2.08 -11.61
N ARG A 567 -17.83 -2.51 -10.79
CA ARG A 567 -17.60 -3.33 -9.58
C ARG A 567 -16.97 -4.70 -9.85
N GLN A 568 -17.31 -5.40 -10.93
CA GLN A 568 -16.67 -6.70 -11.25
C GLN A 568 -15.22 -6.52 -11.69
N TRP A 569 -14.96 -5.46 -12.45
CA TRP A 569 -13.66 -5.13 -13.02
C TRP A 569 -12.69 -4.64 -11.93
N VAL A 570 -13.12 -3.76 -11.03
CA VAL A 570 -12.31 -3.36 -9.86
C VAL A 570 -12.03 -4.57 -8.94
N ARG A 571 -12.99 -5.51 -8.77
CA ARG A 571 -12.77 -6.77 -8.03
C ARG A 571 -11.68 -7.67 -8.62
N ARG A 572 -11.41 -7.63 -9.94
CA ARG A 572 -10.32 -8.40 -10.56
C ARG A 572 -8.93 -7.87 -10.18
N VAL A 573 -8.78 -6.55 -10.06
CA VAL A 573 -7.48 -5.91 -9.75
C VAL A 573 -7.25 -5.75 -8.25
N ALA A 574 -8.32 -5.52 -7.49
CA ALA A 574 -8.30 -5.28 -6.04
C ALA A 574 -9.42 -6.09 -5.35
N PRO A 575 -9.25 -7.41 -5.11
CA PRO A 575 -10.30 -8.25 -4.53
C PRO A 575 -10.58 -7.94 -3.05
N SER A 576 -9.59 -7.41 -2.33
CA SER A 576 -9.68 -7.07 -0.90
C SER A 576 -10.09 -5.60 -0.67
N GLY A 577 -10.63 -5.30 0.51
CA GLY A 577 -10.81 -3.94 1.06
C GLY A 577 -11.78 -2.96 0.37
N LEU A 578 -12.28 -3.23 -0.85
CA LEU A 578 -13.19 -2.32 -1.58
C LEU A 578 -14.38 -1.84 -0.75
N THR A 579 -14.96 -2.71 0.08
CA THR A 579 -16.10 -2.39 0.95
C THR A 579 -15.79 -1.28 1.97
N GLU A 580 -14.56 -1.22 2.50
CA GLU A 580 -14.13 -0.18 3.45
C GLU A 580 -13.82 1.15 2.75
N LEU A 581 -13.27 1.07 1.53
CA LEU A 581 -13.00 2.23 0.69
C LEU A 581 -14.33 2.88 0.23
N ALA A 582 -15.28 2.07 -0.25
CA ALA A 582 -16.63 2.50 -0.63
C ALA A 582 -17.40 3.12 0.53
N ARG A 583 -17.39 2.49 1.72
CA ARG A 583 -18.08 2.99 2.92
C ARG A 583 -17.61 4.38 3.36
N TRP A 584 -16.40 4.79 2.95
CA TRP A 584 -15.92 6.16 3.15
C TRP A 584 -16.22 7.10 1.99
N MET A 585 -15.80 6.72 0.78
CA MET A 585 -15.81 7.65 -0.35
C MET A 585 -17.23 8.02 -0.76
N VAL A 586 -18.12 7.03 -0.90
CA VAL A 586 -19.50 7.26 -1.39
C VAL A 586 -20.28 8.28 -0.54
N PRO A 587 -20.27 8.25 0.81
CA PRO A 587 -20.97 9.27 1.61
C PRO A 587 -20.20 10.59 1.82
N SER A 588 -18.90 10.67 1.48
CA SER A 588 -18.05 11.84 1.84
C SER A 588 -17.46 12.60 0.65
N VAL A 589 -17.38 11.97 -0.53
CA VAL A 589 -16.68 12.48 -1.72
C VAL A 589 -17.60 12.37 -2.94
N SER A 590 -17.72 13.44 -3.70
CA SER A 590 -18.57 13.52 -4.91
C SER A 590 -17.78 13.42 -6.22
N GLY A 591 -16.49 13.73 -6.19
CA GLY A 591 -15.57 13.63 -7.32
C GLY A 591 -14.12 13.57 -6.84
N VAL A 592 -13.26 12.89 -7.60
CA VAL A 592 -11.83 12.73 -7.33
C VAL A 592 -11.04 13.08 -8.59
N ALA A 593 -9.95 13.81 -8.45
CA ALA A 593 -8.89 13.88 -9.45
C ALA A 593 -7.56 13.39 -8.86
N VAL A 594 -6.77 12.63 -9.63
CA VAL A 594 -5.38 12.28 -9.34
C VAL A 594 -4.54 12.70 -10.54
N THR A 595 -3.44 13.43 -10.33
CA THR A 595 -2.57 13.92 -11.39
C THR A 595 -1.11 13.63 -11.07
N ILE A 596 -0.33 13.21 -12.06
CA ILE A 596 1.13 13.03 -11.98
C ILE A 596 1.82 13.71 -13.17
N ASP A 597 2.94 14.36 -12.88
CA ASP A 597 3.84 14.96 -13.86
C ASP A 597 5.26 14.44 -13.65
N LEU A 598 5.86 13.90 -14.72
CA LEU A 598 7.22 13.32 -14.74
C LEU A 598 8.27 14.27 -15.36
N ARG A 599 7.88 15.46 -15.84
CA ARG A 599 8.74 16.31 -16.69
C ARG A 599 9.80 17.13 -15.92
N GLY A 600 9.75 17.15 -14.58
CA GLY A 600 10.78 17.76 -13.73
C GLY A 600 11.88 16.78 -13.32
N ASP A 601 12.78 17.21 -12.43
CA ASP A 601 13.77 16.32 -11.79
C ASP A 601 13.15 15.40 -10.72
N ASP A 602 12.08 15.88 -10.07
CA ASP A 602 11.20 15.12 -9.16
C ASP A 602 9.85 14.80 -9.81
N VAL A 603 9.21 13.73 -9.36
CA VAL A 603 7.80 13.44 -9.67
C VAL A 603 6.92 14.38 -8.87
N TYR A 604 6.11 15.18 -9.56
CA TYR A 604 5.04 15.93 -8.93
C TYR A 604 3.74 15.13 -8.96
N TRP A 605 3.00 15.12 -7.85
CA TRP A 605 1.68 14.49 -7.78
C TRP A 605 0.69 15.31 -6.96
N VAL A 606 -0.59 15.23 -7.34
CA VAL A 606 -1.72 15.79 -6.59
C VAL A 606 -2.88 14.80 -6.58
N THR A 607 -3.64 14.79 -5.49
CA THR A 607 -4.99 14.24 -5.43
C THR A 607 -5.93 15.30 -4.86
N ARG A 608 -7.03 15.56 -5.55
CA ARG A 608 -8.10 16.46 -5.12
C ARG A 608 -9.38 15.66 -4.86
N TRP A 609 -10.08 15.97 -3.76
CA TRP A 609 -11.36 15.40 -3.40
C TRP A 609 -12.42 16.49 -3.26
N SER A 610 -13.43 16.46 -4.12
CA SER A 610 -14.61 17.32 -4.00
C SER A 610 -15.61 16.70 -2.99
N PRO A 611 -16.15 17.45 -2.03
CA PRO A 611 -17.02 16.91 -0.98
C PRO A 611 -18.38 16.44 -1.50
N ALA A 612 -18.95 15.43 -0.84
CA ALA A 612 -20.35 15.03 -1.01
C ALA A 612 -21.29 15.91 -0.18
N GLY A 613 -22.54 16.03 -0.63
CA GLY A 613 -23.58 16.81 0.06
C GLY A 613 -23.80 16.32 1.50
N GLY A 614 -23.51 17.19 2.47
CA GLY A 614 -23.55 16.88 3.91
C GLY A 614 -22.18 16.76 4.57
N THR A 615 -21.09 16.69 3.80
CA THR A 615 -19.71 16.81 4.29
C THR A 615 -19.15 18.19 3.90
N ASN A 616 -18.45 18.88 4.81
CA ASN A 616 -17.72 20.11 4.48
C ASN A 616 -16.23 19.85 4.21
N GLU A 617 -15.59 20.82 3.56
CA GLU A 617 -14.24 20.78 3.03
C GLU A 617 -13.20 20.47 4.13
N ALA A 618 -13.28 21.18 5.25
CA ALA A 618 -12.38 21.00 6.40
C ALA A 618 -12.58 19.64 7.09
N THR A 619 -13.81 19.10 7.13
CA THR A 619 -14.08 17.76 7.65
C THR A 619 -13.51 16.70 6.71
N LEU A 620 -13.67 16.87 5.39
CA LEU A 620 -13.11 15.96 4.40
C LEU A 620 -11.58 15.95 4.47
N LEU A 621 -10.92 17.11 4.51
CA LEU A 621 -9.47 17.21 4.68
C LEU A 621 -9.01 16.55 5.98
N SER A 622 -9.74 16.75 7.08
CA SER A 622 -9.46 16.10 8.37
C SER A 622 -9.63 14.58 8.34
N GLN A 623 -10.53 14.05 7.50
CA GLN A 623 -10.66 12.61 7.26
C GLN A 623 -9.54 12.07 6.38
N VAL A 624 -9.24 12.74 5.26
CA VAL A 624 -8.15 12.40 4.33
C VAL A 624 -6.83 12.34 5.07
N ARG A 625 -6.44 13.42 5.76
CA ARG A 625 -5.19 13.49 6.51
C ARG A 625 -5.08 12.37 7.54
N ARG A 626 -6.12 12.14 8.35
CA ARG A 626 -6.15 11.06 9.35
C ARG A 626 -5.99 9.66 8.75
N ARG A 627 -6.47 9.43 7.52
CA ARG A 627 -6.32 8.15 6.79
C ARG A 627 -4.94 7.99 6.20
N MET A 628 -4.38 9.08 5.66
CA MET A 628 -3.01 9.14 5.18
C MET A 628 -2.03 8.89 6.34
N ASP A 629 -2.19 9.58 7.47
CA ASP A 629 -1.42 9.40 8.71
C ASP A 629 -1.44 7.94 9.24
N GLN A 630 -2.42 7.13 8.84
CA GLN A 630 -2.55 5.72 9.22
C GLN A 630 -1.86 4.73 8.27
N LEU A 631 -1.36 5.16 7.12
CA LEU A 631 -0.80 4.26 6.08
C LEU A 631 0.41 3.42 6.54
N PRO A 632 1.40 3.94 7.29
CA PRO A 632 2.54 3.14 7.74
C PRO A 632 2.09 1.99 8.65
N ALA A 633 1.28 2.28 9.66
CA ALA A 633 0.70 1.27 10.55
C ALA A 633 -0.23 0.29 9.81
N THR A 634 -0.91 0.75 8.76
CA THR A 634 -1.75 -0.09 7.90
C THR A 634 -0.90 -1.08 7.07
N ALA A 635 0.28 -0.65 6.61
CA ALA A 635 1.26 -1.52 5.96
C ALA A 635 1.99 -2.46 6.94
N GLU A 636 2.19 -2.06 8.19
CA GLU A 636 2.65 -2.95 9.27
C GLU A 636 1.62 -4.04 9.56
N ASP A 637 0.34 -3.68 9.72
CA ASP A 637 -0.76 -4.63 9.92
C ASP A 637 -0.96 -5.56 8.70
N PHE A 638 -0.55 -5.16 7.48
CA PHE A 638 -0.47 -6.05 6.31
C PHE A 638 0.65 -7.07 6.46
N LEU A 639 1.86 -6.66 6.86
CA LEU A 639 3.00 -7.57 7.07
C LEU A 639 2.78 -8.59 8.21
N ILE A 640 1.84 -8.31 9.12
CA ILE A 640 1.41 -9.24 10.18
C ILE A 640 0.35 -10.23 9.68
N ARG A 641 -0.52 -9.83 8.73
CA ARG A 641 -1.66 -10.62 8.24
C ARG A 641 -1.43 -11.38 6.95
N SER A 642 -0.47 -10.95 6.13
CA SER A 642 -0.20 -11.52 4.82
C SER A 642 1.19 -12.15 4.79
N GLN A 643 1.37 -13.15 3.93
CA GLN A 643 2.66 -13.77 3.66
C GLN A 643 3.14 -13.40 2.25
N PRO A 644 3.82 -12.25 2.08
CA PRO A 644 4.52 -11.91 0.84
C PRO A 644 5.43 -13.06 0.37
N GLU A 645 5.31 -13.41 -0.90
CA GLU A 645 6.19 -14.37 -1.55
C GLU A 645 7.66 -13.97 -1.45
N VAL A 646 8.55 -14.97 -1.48
CA VAL A 646 10.01 -14.77 -1.42
C VAL A 646 10.51 -13.82 -2.52
N SER A 647 9.85 -13.81 -3.68
CA SER A 647 10.09 -12.94 -4.84
C SER A 647 10.08 -11.44 -4.49
N TRP A 648 9.14 -10.99 -3.66
CA TRP A 648 8.91 -9.56 -3.39
C TRP A 648 8.87 -9.17 -1.91
N LYS A 649 9.02 -10.13 -0.98
CA LYS A 649 9.05 -9.91 0.48
C LYS A 649 10.05 -8.83 0.93
N ALA A 650 11.17 -8.68 0.22
CA ALA A 650 12.16 -7.62 0.49
C ALA A 650 11.64 -6.20 0.19
N LEU A 651 10.71 -6.06 -0.75
CA LEU A 651 9.97 -4.83 -1.06
C LEU A 651 8.80 -4.65 -0.08
N ALA A 652 8.06 -5.72 0.23
CA ALA A 652 6.97 -5.72 1.21
C ALA A 652 7.41 -5.14 2.57
N ILE A 653 8.55 -5.60 3.11
CA ILE A 653 9.12 -5.14 4.38
C ILE A 653 9.46 -3.63 4.39
N ARG A 654 9.64 -3.01 3.21
CA ARG A 654 9.91 -1.57 3.06
C ARG A 654 8.62 -0.74 2.98
N LEU A 655 7.47 -1.35 2.66
CA LEU A 655 6.21 -0.64 2.40
C LEU A 655 5.79 0.35 3.52
N PRO A 656 5.93 0.06 4.83
CA PRO A 656 5.66 1.04 5.88
C PRO A 656 6.57 2.28 5.82
N ARG A 657 7.88 2.07 5.56
CA ARG A 657 8.87 3.14 5.42
C ARG A 657 8.68 3.95 4.13
N MET A 658 8.18 3.31 3.07
CA MET A 658 7.83 3.98 1.81
C MET A 658 6.59 4.87 2.00
N TRP A 659 5.59 4.42 2.74
CA TRP A 659 4.45 5.28 3.11
C TRP A 659 4.84 6.42 4.06
N ASP A 660 5.67 6.18 5.07
CA ASP A 660 6.25 7.22 5.93
C ASP A 660 7.13 8.22 5.13
N PHE A 661 7.85 7.75 4.10
CA PHE A 661 8.54 8.62 3.15
C PHE A 661 7.56 9.49 2.35
N VAL A 662 6.52 8.91 1.72
CA VAL A 662 5.49 9.67 0.99
C VAL A 662 4.87 10.73 1.90
N LEU A 663 4.41 10.36 3.09
CA LEU A 663 3.72 11.27 4.02
C LEU A 663 4.56 12.49 4.43
N ARG A 664 5.87 12.34 4.60
CA ARG A 664 6.76 13.48 4.92
C ARG A 664 6.89 14.47 3.76
N HIS A 665 6.72 14.00 2.53
CA HIS A 665 6.76 14.82 1.31
C HIS A 665 5.37 15.30 0.88
N THR A 666 4.29 14.67 1.35
CA THR A 666 2.92 15.16 1.19
C THR A 666 2.67 16.47 1.94
N ARG A 667 1.95 17.40 1.32
CA ARG A 667 1.28 18.55 1.95
C ARG A 667 -0.22 18.40 1.79
N PHE A 668 -0.98 18.99 2.72
CA PHE A 668 -2.43 18.88 2.82
C PHE A 668 -3.04 20.27 2.93
N GLY A 669 -3.99 20.61 2.06
CA GLY A 669 -4.57 21.95 1.97
C GLY A 669 -6.05 21.94 1.55
N LEU A 670 -6.63 23.15 1.52
CA LEU A 670 -7.91 23.42 0.88
C LEU A 670 -7.67 24.32 -0.33
N ASP A 671 -8.24 23.94 -1.47
CA ASP A 671 -8.06 24.59 -2.77
C ASP A 671 -9.42 24.56 -3.49
N ASP A 672 -9.95 25.70 -3.90
CA ASP A 672 -11.26 25.85 -4.59
C ASP A 672 -12.42 24.95 -4.08
N ARG A 673 -12.55 24.91 -2.75
CA ARG A 673 -13.51 24.10 -1.95
C ARG A 673 -13.34 22.58 -2.06
N GLN A 674 -12.13 22.13 -2.35
CA GLN A 674 -11.74 20.73 -2.42
C GLN A 674 -10.69 20.47 -1.32
N ALA A 675 -10.69 19.25 -0.78
CA ALA A 675 -9.56 18.78 0.01
C ALA A 675 -8.44 18.38 -0.97
N VAL A 676 -7.20 18.79 -0.69
CA VAL A 676 -6.05 18.50 -1.55
C VAL A 676 -4.93 17.84 -0.75
N ALA A 677 -4.30 16.85 -1.37
CA ALA A 677 -3.01 16.31 -0.95
C ALA A 677 -2.08 16.26 -2.16
N GLY A 678 -0.83 16.67 -2.02
CA GLY A 678 0.14 16.62 -3.11
C GLY A 678 1.56 16.82 -2.62
N GLY A 679 2.54 16.72 -3.53
CA GLY A 679 3.94 16.94 -3.20
C GLY A 679 4.89 16.43 -4.28
N TYR A 680 6.18 16.40 -3.93
CA TYR A 680 7.27 15.98 -4.81
C TYR A 680 8.00 14.78 -4.22
N PHE A 681 8.47 13.86 -5.06
CA PHE A 681 9.42 12.84 -4.64
C PHE A 681 10.36 12.40 -5.78
N PRO A 682 11.57 11.90 -5.48
CA PRO A 682 12.54 11.49 -6.50
C PRO A 682 11.98 10.38 -7.40
N LYS A 683 12.20 10.49 -8.71
CA LYS A 683 11.58 9.61 -9.72
C LYS A 683 11.76 8.12 -9.47
N HIS A 684 12.96 7.70 -9.10
CA HIS A 684 13.32 6.31 -8.73
C HIS A 684 12.59 5.74 -7.49
N THR A 685 11.65 6.48 -6.90
CA THR A 685 10.74 6.00 -5.86
C THR A 685 9.38 5.57 -6.45
N LEU A 686 8.99 6.09 -7.62
CA LEU A 686 7.67 5.90 -8.21
C LEU A 686 7.40 4.43 -8.57
N ASP A 687 8.34 3.81 -9.29
CA ASP A 687 8.31 2.40 -9.69
C ASP A 687 8.16 1.46 -8.49
N GLN A 688 8.98 1.68 -7.45
CA GLN A 688 8.96 0.90 -6.22
C GLN A 688 7.64 1.09 -5.47
N ILE A 689 7.14 2.33 -5.34
CA ILE A 689 5.88 2.64 -4.68
C ILE A 689 4.68 2.03 -5.41
N VAL A 690 4.64 2.14 -6.74
CA VAL A 690 3.58 1.59 -7.61
C VAL A 690 3.58 0.06 -7.55
N LEU A 691 4.74 -0.57 -7.72
CA LEU A 691 4.89 -2.03 -7.67
C LEU A 691 4.56 -2.60 -6.28
N ALA A 692 5.09 -2.00 -5.21
CA ALA A 692 4.86 -2.49 -3.85
C ALA A 692 3.38 -2.47 -3.46
N ASN A 693 2.63 -1.45 -3.89
CA ASN A 693 1.20 -1.35 -3.61
C ASN A 693 0.36 -2.25 -4.52
N LEU A 694 0.75 -2.47 -5.79
CA LEU A 694 0.08 -3.46 -6.66
C LEU A 694 0.25 -4.90 -6.14
N LEU A 695 1.46 -5.25 -5.68
CA LEU A 695 1.72 -6.57 -5.09
C LEU A 695 1.02 -6.75 -3.75
N ALA A 696 0.93 -5.70 -2.92
CA ALA A 696 0.13 -5.73 -1.68
C ALA A 696 -1.37 -5.85 -1.95
N LEU A 697 -1.91 -5.20 -2.99
CA LEU A 697 -3.32 -5.32 -3.42
C LEU A 697 -3.70 -6.76 -3.84
N ARG A 698 -2.78 -7.45 -4.53
CA ARG A 698 -2.99 -8.81 -5.04
C ARG A 698 -2.64 -9.91 -4.06
N THR A 699 -1.85 -9.62 -3.04
CA THR A 699 -1.47 -10.60 -2.02
C THR A 699 -2.67 -10.84 -1.08
N PRO A 700 -3.19 -12.08 -0.99
CA PRO A 700 -4.30 -12.36 -0.08
C PRO A 700 -3.88 -12.17 1.38
N ASP A 701 -4.83 -11.74 2.21
CA ASP A 701 -4.73 -11.92 3.67
C ASP A 701 -4.48 -13.41 3.92
N SER A 702 -3.38 -13.74 4.60
CA SER A 702 -3.14 -15.11 5.02
C SER A 702 -4.11 -15.43 6.14
N MET A 703 -5.02 -16.37 5.90
CA MET A 703 -5.79 -16.95 6.99
C MET A 703 -4.81 -17.40 8.08
N PRO A 704 -5.13 -17.15 9.37
CA PRO A 704 -4.24 -17.53 10.46
C PRO A 704 -3.94 -19.01 10.34
N ALA A 705 -2.66 -19.37 10.38
CA ALA A 705 -2.23 -20.75 10.17
C ALA A 705 -2.96 -21.66 11.16
N VAL A 706 -3.88 -22.48 10.64
CA VAL A 706 -4.43 -23.61 11.37
C VAL A 706 -3.25 -24.52 11.67
N ASP A 707 -3.05 -24.86 12.95
CA ASP A 707 -1.96 -25.74 13.36
C ASP A 707 -1.96 -27.00 12.48
N PRO A 708 -0.80 -27.45 11.95
CA PRO A 708 -0.68 -28.64 11.11
C PRO A 708 -0.85 -29.96 11.91
N ALA A 709 -1.67 -29.92 12.96
CA ALA A 709 -1.98 -30.97 13.91
C ALA A 709 -3.50 -31.21 14.05
N SER A 710 -4.33 -30.61 13.17
CA SER A 710 -5.68 -31.09 12.88
C SER A 710 -5.66 -31.89 11.57
N PRO A 711 -6.38 -33.02 11.45
CA PRO A 711 -6.63 -33.65 10.15
C PRO A 711 -7.38 -32.67 9.24
N PRO A 712 -7.35 -32.86 7.90
CA PRO A 712 -8.15 -32.06 7.00
C PRO A 712 -9.62 -32.12 7.44
N ALA A 713 -10.25 -30.95 7.60
CA ALA A 713 -11.68 -30.90 7.84
C ALA A 713 -12.38 -31.53 6.63
N GLU A 714 -13.13 -32.60 6.86
CA GLU A 714 -13.87 -33.26 5.79
C GLU A 714 -14.85 -32.25 5.18
N SER A 715 -14.77 -32.07 3.86
CA SER A 715 -15.64 -31.17 3.12
C SER A 715 -17.09 -31.63 3.31
N LEU A 716 -17.92 -30.79 3.95
CA LEU A 716 -19.27 -31.18 4.36
C LEU A 716 -20.05 -31.75 3.17
N SER A 717 -20.64 -32.92 3.36
CA SER A 717 -21.50 -33.52 2.36
C SER A 717 -22.77 -32.69 2.20
N LEU A 718 -23.43 -32.79 1.03
CA LEU A 718 -24.70 -32.10 0.77
C LEU A 718 -25.74 -32.40 1.86
N SER A 719 -25.74 -33.62 2.40
CA SER A 719 -26.55 -34.06 3.55
C SER A 719 -26.35 -33.20 4.80
N GLU A 720 -25.11 -32.87 5.13
CA GLU A 720 -24.73 -32.11 6.33
C GLU A 720 -24.93 -30.61 6.14
N LEU A 721 -24.77 -30.12 4.90
CA LEU A 721 -25.14 -28.75 4.53
C LEU A 721 -26.66 -28.55 4.63
N LEU A 722 -27.47 -29.47 4.11
CA LEU A 722 -28.93 -29.43 4.20
C LEU A 722 -29.46 -29.46 5.63
N GLN A 723 -28.74 -30.11 6.56
CA GLN A 723 -29.08 -30.17 7.99
C GLN A 723 -28.55 -28.99 8.81
N ARG A 724 -27.66 -28.15 8.27
CA ARG A 724 -27.05 -27.03 8.99
C ARG A 724 -28.10 -25.93 9.25
N PRO A 725 -28.30 -25.47 10.51
CA PRO A 725 -29.28 -24.45 10.83
C PRO A 725 -28.81 -23.06 10.38
N MET A 726 -29.71 -22.27 9.80
CA MET A 726 -29.50 -20.87 9.44
C MET A 726 -30.67 -20.00 9.92
N SER A 727 -30.50 -18.68 9.90
CA SER A 727 -31.56 -17.71 10.20
C SER A 727 -31.62 -16.65 9.11
N ILE A 728 -32.81 -16.25 8.69
CA ILE A 728 -33.03 -15.30 7.60
C ILE A 728 -34.35 -14.54 7.82
N ALA A 729 -34.36 -13.24 7.50
CA ALA A 729 -35.54 -12.40 7.55
C ALA A 729 -35.56 -11.42 6.38
N PHE A 730 -36.67 -11.37 5.63
CA PHE A 730 -36.95 -10.34 4.62
C PHE A 730 -38.46 -10.06 4.51
N ASP A 731 -38.81 -8.78 4.36
CA ASP A 731 -40.22 -8.35 4.36
C ASP A 731 -40.92 -8.65 3.02
N GLN A 732 -40.23 -8.47 1.88
CA GLN A 732 -40.75 -8.78 0.55
C GLN A 732 -39.61 -8.96 -0.46
N GLU A 733 -39.53 -10.12 -1.12
CA GLU A 733 -38.53 -10.45 -2.15
C GLU A 733 -39.13 -11.24 -3.31
N SER A 734 -38.40 -11.34 -4.43
CA SER A 734 -38.72 -12.33 -5.49
C SER A 734 -38.17 -13.72 -5.15
N LEU A 735 -38.70 -14.79 -5.75
CA LEU A 735 -38.16 -16.15 -5.56
C LEU A 735 -36.67 -16.24 -5.94
N GLU A 736 -36.24 -15.56 -7.00
CA GLU A 736 -34.84 -15.50 -7.45
C GLU A 736 -33.97 -14.75 -6.43
N SER A 737 -34.38 -13.54 -6.04
CA SER A 737 -33.70 -12.71 -5.04
C SER A 737 -33.59 -13.41 -3.68
N ALA A 738 -34.64 -14.10 -3.24
CA ALA A 738 -34.66 -14.81 -1.96
C ALA A 738 -33.69 -16.00 -1.94
N ILE A 739 -33.47 -16.69 -3.06
CA ILE A 739 -32.44 -17.75 -3.16
C ILE A 739 -31.05 -17.14 -3.07
N ASP A 740 -30.80 -16.00 -3.72
CA ASP A 740 -29.51 -15.30 -3.64
C ASP A 740 -29.22 -14.84 -2.19
N VAL A 741 -30.22 -14.31 -1.48
CA VAL A 741 -30.08 -13.92 -0.06
C VAL A 741 -29.87 -15.17 0.83
N ILE A 742 -30.59 -16.27 0.61
CA ILE A 742 -30.37 -17.55 1.32
C ILE A 742 -28.93 -18.03 1.12
N ARG A 743 -28.43 -18.03 -0.13
CA ARG A 743 -27.08 -18.49 -0.46
C ARG A 743 -26.01 -17.60 0.18
N GLU A 744 -26.17 -16.28 0.11
CA GLU A 744 -25.24 -15.30 0.69
C GLU A 744 -25.22 -15.34 2.23
N GLU A 745 -26.38 -15.51 2.89
CA GLU A 745 -26.46 -15.62 4.35
C GLU A 745 -25.89 -16.97 4.83
N PHE A 746 -26.25 -18.08 4.17
CA PHE A 746 -25.75 -19.41 4.49
C PHE A 746 -24.22 -19.52 4.30
N ALA A 747 -23.67 -18.92 3.23
CA ALA A 747 -22.23 -18.95 2.94
C ALA A 747 -21.37 -18.28 4.02
N ARG A 748 -21.89 -17.27 4.75
CA ARG A 748 -21.14 -16.60 5.83
C ARG A 748 -20.89 -17.49 7.05
N ASP A 749 -21.73 -18.48 7.28
CA ASP A 749 -21.64 -19.42 8.40
C ASP A 749 -20.99 -20.77 8.01
N LEU A 750 -20.38 -20.89 6.82
CA LEU A 750 -19.66 -22.09 6.39
C LEU A 750 -18.20 -22.14 6.88
N PRO A 751 -17.63 -23.34 7.13
CA PRO A 751 -16.20 -23.49 7.39
C PRO A 751 -15.35 -23.09 6.17
N PRO A 752 -14.15 -22.51 6.37
CA PRO A 752 -13.25 -22.17 5.26
C PRO A 752 -12.86 -23.44 4.47
N GLY A 753 -13.07 -23.40 3.15
CA GLY A 753 -12.86 -24.54 2.26
C GLY A 753 -14.10 -25.39 1.97
N THR A 754 -15.30 -24.98 2.42
CA THR A 754 -16.58 -25.57 2.00
C THR A 754 -17.40 -24.54 1.21
N ASP A 755 -17.68 -24.83 -0.06
CA ASP A 755 -18.56 -23.99 -0.89
C ASP A 755 -20.03 -24.16 -0.50
N ALA A 756 -20.83 -23.11 -0.74
CA ALA A 756 -22.29 -23.19 -0.60
C ALA A 756 -22.91 -24.00 -1.75
N PRO A 757 -23.96 -24.81 -1.49
CA PRO A 757 -24.57 -25.64 -2.52
C PRO A 757 -25.19 -24.75 -3.62
N ALA A 758 -24.92 -25.09 -4.88
CA ALA A 758 -25.42 -24.30 -6.01
C ALA A 758 -26.92 -24.57 -6.23
N ILE A 759 -27.74 -23.56 -5.95
CA ILE A 759 -29.20 -23.60 -6.13
C ILE A 759 -29.55 -23.02 -7.51
N GLU A 760 -30.25 -23.80 -8.35
CA GLU A 760 -30.63 -23.41 -9.71
C GLU A 760 -32.15 -23.49 -9.92
N ILE A 761 -32.81 -22.42 -10.39
CA ILE A 761 -34.23 -22.47 -10.79
C ILE A 761 -34.35 -22.98 -12.23
N LYS A 762 -35.06 -24.08 -12.45
CA LYS A 762 -35.38 -24.59 -13.80
C LYS A 762 -36.53 -23.82 -14.43
N GLY A 763 -36.27 -22.57 -14.82
CA GLY A 763 -37.29 -21.62 -15.31
C GLY A 763 -38.16 -22.11 -16.49
N ASN A 764 -37.67 -23.06 -17.30
CA ASN A 764 -38.48 -23.70 -18.34
C ASN A 764 -39.61 -24.58 -17.77
N ASP A 765 -39.32 -25.32 -16.70
CA ASP A 765 -40.26 -26.23 -16.02
C ASP A 765 -41.34 -25.40 -15.29
N LEU A 766 -40.92 -24.31 -14.65
CA LEU A 766 -41.82 -23.34 -14.01
C LEU A 766 -42.78 -22.71 -15.05
N ARG A 767 -42.25 -22.32 -16.22
CA ARG A 767 -43.03 -21.74 -17.31
C ARG A 767 -44.10 -22.68 -17.86
N LEU A 768 -43.85 -24.00 -17.90
CA LEU A 768 -44.85 -24.99 -18.34
C LEU A 768 -46.08 -25.03 -17.42
N MET A 769 -45.89 -24.77 -16.12
CA MET A 769 -46.98 -24.67 -15.12
C MET A 769 -47.47 -23.23 -14.91
N GLY A 770 -47.09 -22.28 -15.77
CA GLY A 770 -47.49 -20.87 -15.68
C GLY A 770 -46.85 -20.08 -14.51
N ILE A 771 -45.82 -20.63 -13.87
CA ILE A 771 -45.13 -20.02 -12.72
C ILE A 771 -44.02 -19.09 -13.21
N THR A 772 -43.85 -17.93 -12.56
CA THR A 772 -42.81 -16.95 -12.89
C THR A 772 -41.74 -16.88 -11.80
N GLN A 773 -40.48 -16.61 -12.19
CA GLN A 773 -39.37 -16.40 -11.24
C GLN A 773 -39.54 -15.13 -10.39
N ASN A 774 -40.30 -14.14 -10.90
CA ASN A 774 -40.64 -12.89 -10.22
C ASN A 774 -41.77 -13.03 -9.18
N GLN A 775 -42.13 -14.25 -8.77
CA GLN A 775 -43.15 -14.50 -7.77
C GLN A 775 -42.76 -13.87 -6.43
N GLN A 776 -43.61 -12.98 -5.90
CA GLN A 776 -43.33 -12.27 -4.65
C GLN A 776 -43.62 -13.11 -3.41
N ILE A 777 -42.57 -13.32 -2.61
CA ILE A 777 -42.59 -13.86 -1.26
C ILE A 777 -42.66 -12.68 -0.29
N ARG A 778 -43.36 -12.80 0.84
CA ARG A 778 -43.54 -11.75 1.84
C ARG A 778 -43.50 -12.30 3.26
N ASP A 779 -43.17 -11.43 4.21
CA ASP A 779 -43.18 -11.69 5.65
C ASP A 779 -42.36 -12.94 6.04
N PHE A 780 -41.24 -13.19 5.34
CA PHE A 780 -40.46 -14.41 5.46
C PHE A 780 -39.42 -14.27 6.57
N GLN A 781 -39.68 -14.89 7.73
CA GLN A 781 -38.82 -14.81 8.91
C GLN A 781 -38.60 -16.21 9.50
N ILE A 782 -37.35 -16.66 9.53
CA ILE A 782 -36.94 -17.97 10.01
C ILE A 782 -35.75 -17.83 10.97
N ASP A 783 -35.89 -18.38 12.18
CA ASP A 783 -34.82 -18.49 13.18
C ASP A 783 -34.32 -19.93 13.31
N ARG A 784 -33.05 -20.16 12.96
CA ARG A 784 -32.27 -21.39 13.23
C ARG A 784 -32.89 -22.70 12.72
N LEU A 785 -33.54 -22.69 11.56
CA LEU A 785 -34.00 -23.93 10.91
C LEU A 785 -32.94 -24.47 9.94
N PRO A 786 -32.86 -25.81 9.74
CA PRO A 786 -32.05 -26.44 8.69
C PRO A 786 -32.29 -25.82 7.31
N LEU A 787 -31.24 -25.76 6.47
CA LEU A 787 -31.35 -25.28 5.08
C LEU A 787 -32.44 -26.03 4.28
N ALA A 788 -32.61 -27.34 4.50
CA ALA A 788 -33.70 -28.11 3.89
C ALA A 788 -35.11 -27.59 4.26
N ASP A 789 -35.31 -27.20 5.52
CA ASP A 789 -36.59 -26.65 6.00
C ASP A 789 -36.81 -25.22 5.49
N VAL A 790 -35.74 -24.42 5.43
CA VAL A 790 -35.76 -23.05 4.85
C VAL A 790 -36.15 -23.11 3.37
N LEU A 791 -35.54 -23.99 2.58
CA LEU A 791 -35.87 -24.19 1.16
C LEU A 791 -37.29 -24.73 0.99
N THR A 792 -37.75 -25.61 1.88
CA THR A 792 -39.12 -26.13 1.85
C THR A 792 -40.14 -25.02 2.14
N GLN A 793 -39.90 -24.17 3.14
CA GLN A 793 -40.77 -23.03 3.46
C GLN A 793 -40.76 -21.98 2.36
N LEU A 794 -39.59 -21.65 1.79
CA LEU A 794 -39.46 -20.76 0.63
C LEU A 794 -40.36 -21.21 -0.54
N VAL A 795 -40.27 -22.51 -0.85
CA VAL A 795 -40.99 -23.14 -1.97
C VAL A 795 -42.50 -23.28 -1.69
N LEU A 796 -42.91 -23.44 -0.42
CA LEU A 796 -44.32 -23.33 0.00
C LEU A 796 -44.84 -21.89 -0.13
N SER A 797 -44.10 -20.89 0.35
CA SER A 797 -44.48 -19.47 0.27
C SER A 797 -44.54 -18.95 -1.17
N ALA A 798 -43.75 -19.52 -2.09
CA ALA A 798 -43.75 -19.22 -3.51
C ALA A 798 -44.83 -20.00 -4.31
N ASN A 799 -45.55 -20.95 -3.72
CA ASN A 799 -46.48 -21.80 -4.45
C ASN A 799 -47.67 -21.00 -5.05
N PRO A 800 -48.14 -21.31 -6.28
CA PRO A 800 -49.27 -20.62 -6.88
C PRO A 800 -50.59 -20.79 -6.09
N ASP A 801 -50.84 -21.99 -5.56
CA ASP A 801 -51.96 -22.23 -4.65
C ASP A 801 -51.50 -22.03 -3.19
N ARG A 802 -51.88 -20.88 -2.62
CA ARG A 802 -51.62 -20.52 -1.21
C ARG A 802 -52.47 -21.30 -0.20
N THR A 803 -53.28 -22.27 -0.65
CA THR A 803 -54.03 -23.20 0.20
C THR A 803 -53.38 -24.59 0.28
N ALA A 804 -52.16 -24.75 -0.25
CA ALA A 804 -51.30 -25.89 0.05
C ALA A 804 -50.82 -25.85 1.51
N THR A 805 -50.93 -26.97 2.22
CA THR A 805 -50.69 -27.05 3.67
C THR A 805 -49.36 -27.69 4.07
N GLY A 806 -48.62 -28.27 3.12
CA GLY A 806 -47.32 -28.89 3.36
C GLY A 806 -46.68 -29.45 2.09
N PRO A 807 -45.44 -29.96 2.15
CA PRO A 807 -44.69 -30.42 0.98
C PRO A 807 -45.28 -31.67 0.31
N THR A 808 -46.13 -32.44 1.00
CA THR A 808 -46.88 -33.59 0.47
C THR A 808 -48.31 -33.26 0.02
N ASP A 809 -48.75 -32.01 0.11
CA ASP A 809 -50.04 -31.57 -0.42
C ASP A 809 -50.04 -31.65 -1.97
N PRO A 810 -51.02 -32.30 -2.62
CA PRO A 810 -51.12 -32.33 -4.09
C PRO A 810 -51.18 -30.94 -4.76
N LYS A 811 -51.56 -29.90 -4.01
CA LYS A 811 -51.55 -28.50 -4.46
C LYS A 811 -50.15 -27.87 -4.52
N GLN A 812 -49.16 -28.47 -3.85
CA GLN A 812 -47.80 -27.99 -3.85
C GLN A 812 -47.11 -28.35 -5.17
N THR A 813 -47.16 -27.41 -6.12
CA THR A 813 -46.67 -27.57 -7.50
C THR A 813 -45.16 -27.36 -7.59
N LEU A 814 -44.59 -26.41 -6.84
CA LEU A 814 -43.14 -26.21 -6.76
C LEU A 814 -42.51 -27.19 -5.75
N ILE A 815 -41.36 -27.77 -6.09
CA ILE A 815 -40.51 -28.55 -5.16
C ILE A 815 -39.02 -28.27 -5.43
N TRP A 816 -38.18 -28.54 -4.44
CA TRP A 816 -36.73 -28.58 -4.60
C TRP A 816 -36.22 -30.03 -4.56
N ILE A 817 -35.11 -30.31 -5.25
CA ILE A 817 -34.49 -31.64 -5.33
C ILE A 817 -32.96 -31.57 -5.20
N ALA A 818 -32.37 -32.53 -4.49
CA ALA A 818 -30.93 -32.73 -4.41
C ALA A 818 -30.45 -33.68 -5.54
N THR A 819 -29.36 -33.31 -6.23
CA THR A 819 -28.77 -34.10 -7.32
C THR A 819 -27.44 -34.74 -6.91
N SER A 820 -27.17 -35.95 -7.42
CA SER A 820 -26.03 -36.78 -7.01
C SER A 820 -24.66 -36.24 -7.44
N ASP A 821 -24.57 -35.58 -8.59
CA ASP A 821 -23.30 -35.51 -9.33
C ASP A 821 -22.47 -34.23 -9.06
N SER A 822 -22.99 -33.23 -8.33
CA SER A 822 -22.26 -31.94 -8.18
C SER A 822 -22.68 -31.01 -7.01
N GLN A 823 -23.24 -31.54 -5.91
CA GLN A 823 -23.80 -30.73 -4.80
C GLN A 823 -24.81 -29.64 -5.25
N LYS A 824 -25.57 -29.90 -6.30
CA LYS A 824 -26.58 -28.96 -6.83
C LYS A 824 -27.97 -29.26 -6.30
N ILE A 825 -28.67 -28.18 -5.95
CA ILE A 825 -30.08 -28.17 -5.56
C ILE A 825 -30.84 -27.54 -6.72
N LEU A 826 -31.86 -28.22 -7.25
CA LEU A 826 -32.69 -27.68 -8.34
C LEU A 826 -34.07 -27.32 -7.79
N ILE A 827 -34.61 -26.15 -8.16
CA ILE A 827 -36.02 -25.80 -7.94
C ILE A 827 -36.77 -25.98 -9.26
N THR A 828 -37.79 -26.84 -9.23
CA THR A 828 -38.57 -27.27 -10.41
C THR A 828 -40.02 -27.56 -9.98
N THR A 829 -40.84 -28.09 -10.89
CA THR A 829 -42.23 -28.46 -10.63
C THR A 829 -42.35 -29.95 -10.30
N ARG A 830 -43.38 -30.34 -9.56
CA ARG A 830 -43.62 -31.76 -9.17
C ARG A 830 -43.75 -32.68 -10.39
N GLU A 831 -44.31 -32.19 -11.50
CA GLU A 831 -44.42 -32.94 -12.75
C GLU A 831 -43.05 -33.09 -13.45
N SER A 832 -42.26 -32.01 -13.56
CA SER A 832 -40.95 -32.05 -14.22
C SER A 832 -39.86 -32.74 -13.39
N ALA A 833 -40.02 -32.83 -12.07
CA ALA A 833 -39.09 -33.51 -11.16
C ALA A 833 -38.89 -35.02 -11.43
N GLY A 834 -39.72 -35.65 -12.26
CA GLY A 834 -39.50 -37.01 -12.74
C GLY A 834 -38.31 -37.15 -13.71
N ASN A 835 -37.88 -36.04 -14.33
CA ASN A 835 -36.87 -36.03 -15.39
C ASN A 835 -35.42 -35.87 -14.89
N TYR A 836 -35.21 -35.71 -13.57
CA TYR A 836 -33.91 -35.44 -12.97
C TYR A 836 -33.43 -36.59 -12.09
N GLN A 837 -32.12 -36.86 -12.13
CA GLN A 837 -31.49 -37.95 -11.39
C GLN A 837 -31.33 -37.57 -9.91
N ARG A 838 -32.01 -38.32 -9.02
CA ARG A 838 -32.18 -38.00 -7.60
C ARG A 838 -31.20 -38.77 -6.72
N VAL A 839 -30.80 -38.17 -5.60
CA VAL A 839 -30.20 -38.90 -4.48
C VAL A 839 -31.30 -39.69 -3.75
N PRO A 840 -31.16 -41.01 -3.52
CA PRO A 840 -32.07 -41.76 -2.66
C PRO A 840 -32.15 -41.14 -1.26
N ASP A 841 -33.31 -41.26 -0.61
CA ASP A 841 -33.58 -40.77 0.75
C ASP A 841 -33.45 -39.25 1.00
N GLN A 842 -33.24 -38.42 -0.04
CA GLN A 842 -33.18 -36.94 0.08
C GLN A 842 -34.10 -36.18 -0.89
N THR A 843 -35.22 -36.79 -1.30
CA THR A 843 -36.28 -36.07 -2.02
C THR A 843 -37.44 -35.76 -1.06
N PHE A 844 -37.50 -34.55 -0.50
CA PHE A 844 -38.62 -34.14 0.37
C PHE A 844 -39.88 -33.77 -0.43
N GLY A 845 -40.42 -34.78 -1.11
CA GLY A 845 -41.76 -34.79 -1.72
C GLY A 845 -42.66 -35.90 -1.17
N ASP A 846 -42.14 -36.77 -0.29
CA ASP A 846 -42.80 -37.94 0.33
C ASP A 846 -42.49 -38.01 1.85
N LEU A 847 -43.32 -37.37 2.67
CA LEU A 847 -43.51 -37.61 4.12
C LEU A 847 -44.99 -37.42 4.52
#